data_AF-A0A0D0IP87-F1
#
_entry.id   AF-A0A0D0IP87-F1
#
_cell.length_a   1.000
_cell.length_b   1.000
_cell.length_c   1.000
_cell.angle_alpha   90.00
_cell.angle_beta   90.00
_cell.angle_gamma   90.00
#
_symmetry.space_group_name_H-M   'P 1'
#
loop_
_entity.id
_entity.type
_entity.pdbx_description
1 polymer ?
#
loop_
_entity_poly.entity_id
_entity_poly.type
_entity_poly.pdbx_seq_one_letter_code
_entity_poly.pdbx_strand_id
1 'polypeptide(L)'
;MTITLGARFGALTTAALLGGSLIAATPSMAIAADAATIEVTSEANDGPGSLRAAFETANAQPDVATTVTFAPSVRTVTVSEMLYSEVSLTIRGNGQDNTEIKQVTTEPGGFPALLGFASSSVQLSGVTLTGSEGWWTSGLIISADAALPQTSAVTDTTIRGFGEIGLRLEGLSGHDFTMSGTTLTGNGIGMSVWGVSDAELTVTDSVIADNEQTGLQLRYYTPSADAGATLERVRLSGNGGLDEEGLGESAGGLSLSGEFTEFTGAVSPVRIVDSVFENNVGRSAGAIEYHPTWGEPNVDAPPYIHVSGTTFVGNIGGGFEEGEPAGAASILLASPPMVRAAADAAPADEALRYPVLLVENSTFDGSAALAAGKSSALVGDGYGNNKIKLDQVTAVSSIIDLVGRGSSNEVAITRSAIDSGAKDPFAFSSDESTEPNIVTVSDSVFTQPSENVDVEAGTSQVIPLAALELGPLADNGGPTQTMLPSETSPLVDAVTEAGALTVDQRGFPRPVNGAADIGAVEVEMREQPVLESTVSILADVKVANGETAVFTAERTAPTPARADAEALPAVTVTIATSDGTAIAGTDYTASELTLSWAEGESGAKSFAVPTAKLEGPQQEREFSVTLSEPSEHLTIERATATGTLPAIEGSAVVPEVTPPGKGDKGDIAETGGSGPIGWMIAALLAVLAGAGVLTARRALRQ
;
A
#
# COMPACT_ATOMS: atom_id res chain seq x y z
N MET A 1 -5.03 69.46 -1.84
CA MET A 1 -5.30 68.03 -1.62
C MET A 1 -3.93 67.41 -1.49
N THR A 2 -3.54 67.08 -0.28
CA THR A 2 -2.19 67.43 0.20
C THR A 2 -1.53 66.22 0.84
N ILE A 3 -0.43 65.77 0.24
CA ILE A 3 0.47 64.77 0.84
C ILE A 3 1.59 65.54 1.55
N THR A 4 1.64 65.46 2.88
CA THR A 4 2.68 66.01 3.77
C THR A 4 2.60 65.19 5.07
N LEU A 5 3.57 64.42 5.61
CA LEU A 5 5.05 64.45 5.72
C LEU A 5 5.52 64.86 7.13
N GLY A 6 6.41 64.07 7.74
CA GLY A 6 7.14 64.35 8.99
C GLY A 6 6.81 63.39 10.15
N ALA A 7 7.73 62.94 11.01
CA ALA A 7 9.12 63.36 11.31
C ALA A 7 10.00 62.12 11.64
N ARG A 8 11.30 61.99 11.26
CA ARG A 8 12.56 62.55 11.87
C ARG A 8 12.71 62.21 13.38
N PHE A 9 13.84 61.77 13.95
CA PHE A 9 15.30 61.95 13.71
C PHE A 9 16.07 60.64 14.09
N GLY A 10 17.38 60.43 13.87
CA GLY A 10 18.43 61.22 13.22
C GLY A 10 19.70 61.47 14.08
N ALA A 11 20.75 60.63 13.96
CA ALA A 11 22.17 60.86 14.30
C ALA A 11 22.97 59.64 13.77
N LEU A 12 23.91 59.65 12.83
CA LEU A 12 24.99 60.57 12.40
C LEU A 12 26.22 60.60 13.34
N THR A 13 27.29 59.91 12.93
CA THR A 13 28.68 60.40 13.01
C THR A 13 29.58 59.69 11.99
N THR A 14 30.63 60.37 11.54
CA THR A 14 31.39 60.06 10.30
C THR A 14 32.89 60.16 10.54
N ALA A 15 33.68 59.17 10.13
CA ALA A 15 35.12 59.25 9.80
C ALA A 15 35.65 57.83 9.43
N ALA A 16 36.59 57.63 8.50
CA ALA A 16 37.16 58.49 7.46
C ALA A 16 37.78 57.61 6.34
N LEU A 17 37.85 58.10 5.10
CA LEU A 17 38.68 57.50 4.05
C LEU A 17 40.16 57.83 4.30
N LEU A 18 41.03 56.83 4.31
CA LEU A 18 42.42 56.93 3.86
C LEU A 18 42.79 55.66 3.08
N GLY A 19 43.44 55.83 1.94
CA GLY A 19 43.49 54.80 0.89
C GLY A 19 44.58 53.74 1.03
N GLY A 20 44.34 52.61 0.38
CA GLY A 20 45.30 51.53 0.16
C GLY A 20 44.83 50.68 -1.02
N SER A 21 45.74 50.45 -1.99
CA SER A 21 45.57 49.76 -3.26
C SER A 21 44.39 48.78 -3.39
N LEU A 22 43.57 49.01 -4.43
CA LEU A 22 42.65 48.01 -4.96
C LEU A 22 43.46 46.86 -5.59
N ILE A 23 43.93 45.92 -4.77
CA ILE A 23 44.33 44.61 -5.27
C ILE A 23 43.04 43.97 -5.77
N ALA A 24 42.91 43.83 -7.08
CA ALA A 24 41.85 43.03 -7.67
C ALA A 24 42.02 41.60 -7.14
N ALA A 25 41.15 41.21 -6.20
CA ALA A 25 40.89 39.81 -5.95
C ALA A 25 40.32 39.25 -7.26
N THR A 26 41.20 38.71 -8.10
CA THR A 26 40.78 37.71 -9.08
C THR A 26 39.96 36.69 -8.29
N PRO A 27 38.73 36.35 -8.72
CA PRO A 27 38.08 35.19 -8.13
C PRO A 27 39.06 34.04 -8.31
N SER A 28 39.52 33.46 -7.21
CA SER A 28 40.20 32.18 -7.30
C SER A 28 39.16 31.27 -7.94
N MET A 29 39.37 30.92 -9.21
CA MET A 29 38.65 29.81 -9.79
C MET A 29 39.10 28.63 -8.96
N ALA A 30 38.27 28.23 -8.01
CA ALA A 30 38.37 26.93 -7.38
C ALA A 30 38.28 25.94 -8.53
N ILE A 31 39.46 25.51 -8.98
CA ILE A 31 39.60 24.29 -9.75
C ILE A 31 39.00 23.25 -8.82
N ALA A 32 37.84 22.71 -9.19
CA ALA A 32 37.24 21.62 -8.44
C ALA A 32 38.34 20.55 -8.30
N ALA A 33 38.78 20.32 -7.07
CA ALA A 33 39.77 19.28 -6.81
C ALA A 33 39.15 17.96 -7.30
N ASP A 34 39.87 17.25 -8.17
CA ASP A 34 39.36 16.03 -8.77
C ASP A 34 39.08 15.04 -7.63
N ALA A 35 37.86 14.49 -7.58
CA ALA A 35 37.38 13.77 -6.41
C ALA A 35 38.24 12.51 -6.18
N ALA A 36 38.87 12.41 -5.00
CA ALA A 36 39.75 11.30 -4.69
C ALA A 36 38.92 10.03 -4.51
N THR A 37 39.24 8.98 -5.26
CA THR A 37 38.70 7.64 -5.01
C THR A 37 39.79 6.77 -4.39
N ILE A 38 39.53 6.23 -3.20
CA ILE A 38 40.45 5.35 -2.46
C ILE A 38 39.84 3.96 -2.41
N GLU A 39 40.50 2.98 -3.03
CA GLU A 39 40.08 1.58 -2.99
C GLU A 39 40.75 0.85 -1.83
N VAL A 40 39.93 0.36 -0.90
CA VAL A 40 40.34 -0.58 0.16
C VAL A 40 40.60 -1.94 -0.47
N THR A 41 41.83 -2.41 -0.33
CA THR A 41 42.36 -3.65 -0.94
C THR A 41 42.80 -4.68 0.10
N SER A 42 42.73 -4.34 1.39
CA SER A 42 43.11 -5.18 2.53
C SER A 42 41.99 -5.29 3.55
N GLU A 43 41.82 -6.50 4.10
CA GLU A 43 40.91 -6.81 5.22
C GLU A 43 41.51 -6.52 6.61
N ALA A 44 42.81 -6.20 6.66
CA ALA A 44 43.52 -5.89 7.89
C ALA A 44 43.08 -4.54 8.50
N ASN A 45 43.17 -4.44 9.82
CA ASN A 45 42.87 -3.24 10.60
C ASN A 45 43.74 -2.03 10.28
N ASP A 46 44.97 -2.24 9.79
CA ASP A 46 45.95 -1.20 9.56
C ASP A 46 46.87 -1.53 8.35
N GLY A 47 47.78 -0.59 8.06
CA GLY A 47 48.75 -0.71 6.97
C GLY A 47 48.19 -0.38 5.58
N PRO A 48 49.03 -0.46 4.54
CA PRO A 48 48.66 -0.03 3.18
C PRO A 48 47.45 -0.78 2.62
N GLY A 49 46.50 -0.04 2.07
CA GLY A 49 45.27 -0.59 1.47
C GLY A 49 44.19 -0.99 2.47
N SER A 50 44.39 -0.81 3.78
CA SER A 50 43.34 -0.95 4.80
C SER A 50 42.33 0.20 4.75
N LEU A 51 41.16 0.00 5.35
CA LEU A 51 40.16 1.06 5.56
C LEU A 51 40.70 2.20 6.45
N ARG A 52 41.53 1.87 7.45
CA ARG A 52 42.20 2.86 8.31
C ARG A 52 43.11 3.79 7.52
N ALA A 53 43.94 3.23 6.63
CA ALA A 53 44.79 4.03 5.75
C ALA A 53 43.98 4.92 4.78
N ALA A 54 42.75 4.52 4.40
CA ALA A 54 41.86 5.35 3.60
C ALA A 54 41.33 6.57 4.39
N PHE A 55 40.91 6.37 5.64
CA PHE A 55 40.51 7.47 6.55
C PHE A 55 41.69 8.42 6.84
N GLU A 56 42.87 7.90 7.14
CA GLU A 56 44.10 8.70 7.33
C GLU A 56 44.45 9.54 6.10
N THR A 57 44.30 8.96 4.90
CA THR A 57 44.55 9.67 3.64
C THR A 57 43.53 10.78 3.40
N ALA A 58 42.25 10.54 3.68
CA ALA A 58 41.19 11.53 3.51
C ALA A 58 41.32 12.70 4.51
N ASN A 59 41.56 12.41 5.79
CA ASN A 59 41.79 13.44 6.81
C ASN A 59 43.05 14.30 6.50
N ALA A 60 44.05 13.74 5.80
CA ALA A 60 45.20 14.50 5.32
C ALA A 60 44.90 15.41 4.11
N GLN A 61 43.69 15.38 3.55
CA GLN A 61 43.27 16.11 2.35
C GLN A 61 41.86 16.75 2.51
N PRO A 62 41.63 17.63 3.50
CA PRO A 62 40.29 18.14 3.83
C PRO A 62 39.60 18.95 2.72
N ASP A 63 40.37 19.54 1.80
CA ASP A 63 39.84 20.27 0.64
C ASP A 63 39.43 19.34 -0.54
N VAL A 64 39.55 18.01 -0.39
CA VAL A 64 39.32 17.03 -1.46
C VAL A 64 38.15 16.11 -1.12
N ALA A 65 37.06 16.24 -1.88
CA ALA A 65 35.92 15.31 -1.80
C ALA A 65 36.39 13.87 -2.04
N THR A 66 36.21 13.01 -1.03
CA THR A 66 36.79 11.66 -1.03
C THR A 66 35.70 10.58 -1.03
N THR A 67 35.85 9.62 -1.94
CA THR A 67 35.04 8.40 -2.02
C THR A 67 35.89 7.18 -1.66
N VAL A 68 35.50 6.45 -0.63
CA VAL A 68 36.09 5.17 -0.25
C VAL A 68 35.27 4.04 -0.90
N THR A 69 35.95 3.14 -1.60
CA THR A 69 35.38 1.93 -2.21
C THR A 69 36.12 0.69 -1.72
N PHE A 70 35.57 -0.51 -1.97
CA PHE A 70 36.19 -1.77 -1.56
C PHE A 70 36.44 -2.66 -2.78
N ALA A 71 37.65 -3.17 -2.94
CA ALA A 71 37.97 -4.12 -4.01
C ALA A 71 37.06 -5.37 -3.90
N PRO A 72 36.60 -5.99 -4.99
CA PRO A 72 35.64 -7.12 -4.94
C PRO A 72 36.09 -8.37 -4.16
N SER A 73 37.37 -8.46 -3.83
CA SER A 73 37.98 -9.49 -2.99
C SER A 73 37.90 -9.20 -1.48
N VAL A 74 37.69 -7.94 -1.07
CA VAL A 74 37.58 -7.55 0.35
C VAL A 74 36.15 -7.82 0.81
N ARG A 75 36.00 -8.68 1.83
CA ARG A 75 34.70 -9.14 2.35
C ARG A 75 34.46 -8.71 3.78
N THR A 76 35.43 -8.90 4.67
CA THR A 76 35.32 -8.46 6.07
C THR A 76 36.56 -7.67 6.47
N VAL A 77 36.41 -6.35 6.64
CA VAL A 77 37.47 -5.51 7.21
C VAL A 77 37.36 -5.52 8.73
N THR A 78 38.42 -5.94 9.40
CA THR A 78 38.50 -5.90 10.87
C THR A 78 38.92 -4.51 11.36
N VAL A 79 38.30 -4.02 12.43
CA VAL A 79 38.59 -2.70 13.03
C VAL A 79 38.67 -2.85 14.55
N SER A 80 39.85 -2.62 15.13
CA SER A 80 40.09 -2.73 16.58
C SER A 80 40.00 -1.40 17.33
N GLU A 81 40.05 -0.28 16.59
CA GLU A 81 39.96 1.09 17.12
C GLU A 81 39.07 1.93 16.21
N MET A 82 38.30 2.84 16.79
CA MET A 82 37.39 3.75 16.07
C MET A 82 38.04 4.38 14.83
N LEU A 83 37.31 4.37 13.72
CA LEU A 83 37.68 5.12 12.51
C LEU A 83 36.97 6.47 12.54
N TYR A 84 37.77 7.51 12.75
CA TYR A 84 37.29 8.89 12.93
C TYR A 84 37.59 9.73 11.69
N SER A 85 36.59 10.44 11.19
CA SER A 85 36.71 11.39 10.08
C SER A 85 36.45 12.81 10.55
N GLU A 86 37.33 13.73 10.16
CA GLU A 86 37.15 15.18 10.31
C GLU A 86 36.62 15.81 9.00
N VAL A 87 36.46 14.99 7.95
CA VAL A 87 36.11 15.40 6.59
C VAL A 87 34.88 14.63 6.10
N SER A 88 34.08 15.23 5.23
CA SER A 88 32.90 14.53 4.69
C SER A 88 33.31 13.43 3.71
N LEU A 89 32.80 12.22 3.90
CA LEU A 89 33.15 11.03 3.09
C LEU A 89 31.94 10.43 2.38
N THR A 90 32.17 9.91 1.18
CA THR A 90 31.29 8.90 0.58
C THR A 90 31.93 7.52 0.78
N ILE A 91 31.21 6.56 1.32
CA ILE A 91 31.69 5.19 1.55
C ILE A 91 30.74 4.22 0.83
N ARG A 92 31.28 3.43 -0.10
CA ARG A 92 30.51 2.50 -0.96
C ARG A 92 31.08 1.09 -0.89
N GLY A 93 30.40 0.21 -0.17
CA GLY A 93 30.69 -1.23 -0.17
C GLY A 93 30.17 -1.94 -1.42
N ASN A 94 30.44 -3.24 -1.52
CA ASN A 94 30.00 -4.09 -2.62
C ASN A 94 28.58 -4.65 -2.42
N GLY A 95 27.78 -4.04 -1.54
CA GLY A 95 26.48 -4.52 -1.06
C GLY A 95 26.58 -5.09 0.35
N GLN A 96 25.47 -5.02 1.11
CA GLN A 96 25.38 -5.39 2.53
C GLN A 96 25.95 -6.79 2.83
N ASP A 97 25.58 -7.78 2.01
CA ASP A 97 26.03 -9.18 2.10
C ASP A 97 27.50 -9.40 1.67
N ASN A 98 28.14 -8.39 1.06
CA ASN A 98 29.43 -8.50 0.39
C ASN A 98 30.55 -7.67 1.04
N THR A 99 30.24 -6.73 1.93
CA THR A 99 31.22 -5.87 2.59
C THR A 99 30.83 -5.62 4.04
N GLU A 100 31.47 -6.34 4.96
CA GLU A 100 31.35 -6.18 6.39
C GLU A 100 32.51 -5.34 6.95
N ILE A 101 32.20 -4.33 7.76
CA ILE A 101 33.16 -3.61 8.61
C ILE A 101 32.89 -4.10 10.03
N LYS A 102 33.83 -4.87 10.58
CA LYS A 102 33.63 -5.64 11.81
C LYS A 102 34.50 -5.10 12.94
N GLN A 103 33.86 -4.74 14.04
CA GLN A 103 34.52 -4.41 15.29
C GLN A 103 35.23 -5.64 15.87
N VAL A 104 36.50 -5.48 16.26
CA VAL A 104 37.31 -6.51 16.93
C VAL A 104 37.99 -5.88 18.15
N THR A 105 37.25 -5.76 19.24
CA THR A 105 37.74 -5.24 20.52
C THR A 105 38.69 -6.23 21.21
N THR A 106 39.75 -5.71 21.83
CA THR A 106 40.73 -6.49 22.61
C THR A 106 40.86 -6.05 24.07
N GLU A 107 40.29 -4.92 24.46
CA GLU A 107 40.36 -4.39 25.84
C GLU A 107 38.99 -3.91 26.37
N PRO A 108 38.74 -3.99 27.70
CA PRO A 108 37.52 -3.48 28.29
C PRO A 108 37.43 -1.94 28.29
N GLY A 109 36.30 -1.40 27.82
CA GLY A 109 36.07 0.05 27.71
C GLY A 109 36.39 0.60 26.31
N GLY A 110 35.82 -0.03 25.28
CA GLY A 110 36.05 0.32 23.88
C GLY A 110 35.68 1.77 23.50
N PHE A 111 36.17 2.18 22.34
CA PHE A 111 35.92 3.50 21.75
C PHE A 111 34.41 3.74 21.50
N PRO A 112 33.92 5.00 21.53
CA PRO A 112 32.49 5.30 21.52
C PRO A 112 31.76 4.82 20.26
N ALA A 113 32.46 4.63 19.13
CA ALA A 113 31.89 3.98 17.97
C ALA A 113 32.89 3.15 17.15
N LEU A 114 32.37 2.32 16.23
CA LEU A 114 33.14 1.72 15.15
C LEU A 114 33.54 2.79 14.11
N LEU A 115 32.57 3.58 13.63
CA LEU A 115 32.78 4.72 12.73
C LEU A 115 32.26 6.01 13.38
N GLY A 116 32.99 7.12 13.25
CA GLY A 116 32.53 8.42 13.73
C GLY A 116 32.91 9.59 12.83
N PHE A 117 31.96 10.51 12.69
CA PHE A 117 32.07 11.75 11.91
C PHE A 117 31.74 12.91 12.84
N ALA A 118 32.69 13.81 13.05
CA ALA A 118 32.47 15.04 13.83
C ALA A 118 32.53 16.25 12.91
N SER A 119 31.56 17.15 13.04
CA SER A 119 31.41 18.35 12.21
C SER A 119 31.44 18.08 10.70
N SER A 120 31.16 16.83 10.29
CA SER A 120 31.35 16.32 8.93
C SER A 120 30.26 15.30 8.58
N SER A 121 30.04 15.12 7.28
CA SER A 121 28.89 14.42 6.72
C SER A 121 29.30 13.10 6.09
N VAL A 122 28.45 12.09 6.16
CA VAL A 122 28.72 10.77 5.57
C VAL A 122 27.63 10.36 4.60
N GLN A 123 28.04 9.82 3.46
CA GLN A 123 27.18 9.16 2.48
C GLN A 123 27.58 7.67 2.48
N LEU A 124 26.99 6.90 3.40
CA LEU A 124 27.30 5.49 3.63
C LEU A 124 26.35 4.60 2.82
N SER A 125 26.89 3.64 2.09
CA SER A 125 26.08 2.74 1.26
C SER A 125 26.68 1.35 1.07
N GLY A 126 25.82 0.33 1.04
CA GLY A 126 26.18 -1.02 0.60
C GLY A 126 27.15 -1.75 1.52
N VAL A 127 27.05 -1.55 2.84
CA VAL A 127 27.91 -2.20 3.85
C VAL A 127 27.10 -2.86 4.97
N THR A 128 27.72 -3.77 5.69
CA THR A 128 27.27 -4.22 7.02
C THR A 128 28.26 -3.72 8.07
N LEU A 129 27.78 -3.00 9.08
CA LEU A 129 28.52 -2.69 10.31
C LEU A 129 28.17 -3.76 11.36
N THR A 130 29.17 -4.47 11.87
CA THR A 130 28.98 -5.52 12.89
C THR A 130 29.80 -5.21 14.14
N GLY A 131 29.12 -5.06 15.27
CA GLY A 131 29.72 -4.84 16.59
C GLY A 131 30.26 -6.11 17.24
N SER A 132 30.75 -5.96 18.47
CA SER A 132 31.20 -7.04 19.35
C SER A 132 30.32 -7.11 20.60
N GLU A 133 29.72 -8.28 20.87
CA GLU A 133 28.83 -8.53 22.01
C GLU A 133 29.44 -8.07 23.36
N GLY A 134 28.60 -7.49 24.22
CA GLY A 134 28.93 -7.17 25.61
C GLY A 134 29.64 -5.84 25.86
N TRP A 135 29.76 -4.96 24.86
CA TRP A 135 30.43 -3.66 24.98
C TRP A 135 29.51 -2.48 24.64
N TRP A 136 29.53 -1.45 25.48
CA TRP A 136 28.86 -0.18 25.24
C TRP A 136 29.62 0.63 24.19
N THR A 137 29.42 0.30 22.92
CA THR A 137 30.01 1.00 21.78
C THR A 137 28.96 1.14 20.70
N SER A 138 28.84 2.32 20.09
CA SER A 138 27.91 2.58 19.00
C SER A 138 28.43 2.08 17.64
N GLY A 139 27.54 1.88 16.65
CA GLY A 139 27.94 1.47 15.29
C GLY A 139 28.48 2.63 14.47
N LEU A 140 27.62 3.62 14.22
CA LEU A 140 27.94 4.86 13.54
C LEU A 140 27.51 6.05 14.40
N ILE A 141 28.43 6.98 14.67
CA ILE A 141 28.12 8.30 15.25
C ILE A 141 28.30 9.38 14.18
N ILE A 142 27.30 10.24 14.02
CA ILE A 142 27.37 11.47 13.23
C ILE A 142 27.04 12.63 14.18
N SER A 143 28.06 13.42 14.51
CA SER A 143 27.92 14.62 15.36
C SER A 143 28.05 15.86 14.48
N ALA A 144 26.98 16.64 14.40
CA ALA A 144 26.85 17.80 13.52
C ALA A 144 27.38 19.11 14.16
N ASP A 145 27.74 20.07 13.30
CA ASP A 145 28.11 21.44 13.71
C ASP A 145 27.10 22.45 13.14
N ALA A 146 26.32 23.07 14.02
CA ALA A 146 25.29 24.05 13.70
C ALA A 146 25.78 25.26 12.87
N ALA A 147 27.08 25.48 12.74
CA ALA A 147 27.65 26.56 11.94
C ALA A 147 27.57 26.34 10.41
N LEU A 148 27.32 25.11 9.93
CA LEU A 148 27.29 24.78 8.50
C LEU A 148 26.15 23.79 8.21
N PRO A 149 25.25 24.06 7.23
CA PRO A 149 24.28 23.06 6.81
C PRO A 149 24.97 21.91 6.08
N GLN A 150 24.63 20.67 6.43
CA GLN A 150 25.19 19.46 5.83
C GLN A 150 24.10 18.41 5.57
N THR A 151 24.44 17.41 4.77
CA THR A 151 23.55 16.27 4.48
C THR A 151 24.29 14.96 4.70
N SER A 152 23.72 14.09 5.52
CA SER A 152 24.23 12.73 5.72
C SER A 152 23.18 11.70 5.32
N ALA A 153 23.62 10.59 4.75
CA ALA A 153 22.73 9.49 4.40
C ALA A 153 23.34 8.12 4.71
N VAL A 154 22.47 7.20 5.14
CA VAL A 154 22.76 5.78 5.31
C VAL A 154 21.76 5.02 4.43
N THR A 155 22.26 4.48 3.32
CA THR A 155 21.43 3.78 2.33
C THR A 155 21.90 2.34 2.18
N ASP A 156 20.99 1.40 1.90
CA ASP A 156 21.31 -0.01 1.67
C ASP A 156 22.39 -0.55 2.64
N THR A 157 22.17 -0.42 3.95
CA THR A 157 23.15 -0.73 4.99
C THR A 157 22.55 -1.61 6.10
N THR A 158 23.33 -2.52 6.69
CA THR A 158 22.93 -3.24 7.92
C THR A 158 23.82 -2.78 9.07
N ILE A 159 23.26 -2.49 10.25
CA ILE A 159 24.01 -2.14 11.47
C ILE A 159 23.52 -3.03 12.62
N ARG A 160 24.43 -3.84 13.18
CA ARG A 160 24.07 -4.90 14.13
C ARG A 160 25.10 -5.19 15.21
N GLY A 161 24.65 -5.72 16.34
CA GLY A 161 25.52 -6.26 17.39
C GLY A 161 26.24 -5.20 18.24
N PHE A 162 25.75 -3.95 18.25
CA PHE A 162 26.32 -2.86 19.03
C PHE A 162 25.60 -2.73 20.38
N GLY A 163 26.30 -3.04 21.48
CA GLY A 163 25.73 -3.07 22.84
C GLY A 163 25.39 -1.70 23.45
N GLU A 164 25.35 -0.63 22.65
CA GLU A 164 24.84 0.68 23.05
C GLU A 164 23.84 1.18 22.00
N ILE A 165 24.29 1.71 20.85
CA ILE A 165 23.41 2.25 19.80
C ILE A 165 23.89 1.81 18.42
N GLY A 166 23.01 1.30 17.55
CA GLY A 166 23.36 1.01 16.16
C GLY A 166 23.78 2.28 15.42
N LEU A 167 22.84 3.22 15.28
CA LEU A 167 23.05 4.52 14.64
C LEU A 167 22.77 5.67 15.60
N ARG A 168 23.75 6.54 15.83
CA ARG A 168 23.59 7.74 16.66
C ARG A 168 23.80 9.01 15.84
N LEU A 169 22.88 9.95 15.98
CA LEU A 169 22.95 11.28 15.41
C LEU A 169 22.92 12.31 16.56
N GLU A 170 23.87 13.24 16.60
CA GLU A 170 24.00 14.23 17.67
C GLU A 170 24.09 15.66 17.10
N GLY A 171 23.29 16.58 17.62
CA GLY A 171 23.41 18.02 17.35
C GLY A 171 23.06 18.44 15.92
N LEU A 172 22.09 17.78 15.28
CA LEU A 172 21.67 17.97 13.87
C LEU A 172 21.05 19.35 13.54
N SER A 173 21.42 20.42 14.23
CA SER A 173 20.87 21.76 14.03
C SER A 173 21.19 22.28 12.61
N GLY A 174 20.23 22.19 11.68
CA GLY A 174 20.44 22.49 10.25
C GLY A 174 21.13 21.38 9.42
N HIS A 175 21.13 20.12 9.89
CA HIS A 175 21.75 18.98 9.20
C HIS A 175 20.73 17.91 8.82
N ASP A 176 20.34 17.86 7.55
CA ASP A 176 19.36 16.88 7.09
C ASP A 176 19.96 15.46 7.08
N PHE A 177 19.16 14.49 7.51
CA PHE A 177 19.55 13.09 7.55
C PHE A 177 18.54 12.21 6.82
N THR A 178 19.04 11.31 5.97
CA THR A 178 18.22 10.32 5.26
C THR A 178 18.69 8.89 5.53
N MET A 179 17.78 8.01 5.95
CA MET A 179 18.00 6.56 6.00
C MET A 179 17.06 5.84 5.03
N SER A 180 17.59 4.95 4.19
CA SER A 180 16.76 4.13 3.30
C SER A 180 17.32 2.72 3.08
N GLY A 181 16.45 1.72 2.82
CA GLY A 181 16.87 0.34 2.54
C GLY A 181 17.71 -0.31 3.65
N THR A 182 17.62 0.21 4.88
CA THR A 182 18.60 -0.01 5.95
C THR A 182 18.00 -0.85 7.08
N THR A 183 18.80 -1.74 7.65
CA THR A 183 18.41 -2.63 8.75
C THR A 183 19.22 -2.34 10.01
N LEU A 184 18.55 -2.01 11.11
CA LEU A 184 19.15 -1.77 12.43
C LEU A 184 18.67 -2.86 13.39
N THR A 185 19.52 -3.81 13.76
CA THR A 185 19.07 -5.00 14.50
C THR A 185 20.07 -5.59 15.49
N GLY A 186 19.59 -6.12 16.63
CA GLY A 186 20.45 -6.73 17.65
C GLY A 186 21.43 -5.73 18.27
N ASN A 187 21.01 -4.48 18.44
CA ASN A 187 21.73 -3.44 19.17
C ASN A 187 21.03 -3.12 20.50
N GLY A 188 21.65 -2.37 21.40
CA GLY A 188 20.96 -1.86 22.60
C GLY A 188 19.76 -0.97 22.21
N ILE A 189 20.06 0.11 21.50
CA ILE A 189 19.08 0.97 20.81
C ILE A 189 19.35 0.88 19.30
N GLY A 190 18.30 0.77 18.47
CA GLY A 190 18.45 0.72 17.01
C GLY A 190 19.02 2.02 16.43
N MET A 191 18.26 3.11 16.55
CA MET A 191 18.70 4.47 16.23
C MET A 191 18.37 5.46 17.36
N SER A 192 19.28 6.39 17.64
CA SER A 192 19.09 7.45 18.61
C SER A 192 19.51 8.80 18.03
N VAL A 193 18.62 9.79 18.08
CA VAL A 193 18.78 11.12 17.49
C VAL A 193 18.65 12.15 18.59
N TRP A 194 19.70 12.94 18.85
CA TRP A 194 19.76 13.88 19.97
C TRP A 194 19.94 15.32 19.48
N GLY A 195 19.04 16.22 19.89
CA GLY A 195 19.18 17.67 19.65
C GLY A 195 19.06 18.04 18.18
N VAL A 196 17.84 17.93 17.64
CA VAL A 196 17.52 18.35 16.27
C VAL A 196 16.72 19.65 16.32
N SER A 197 17.12 20.62 15.52
CA SER A 197 16.38 21.85 15.26
C SER A 197 16.60 22.28 13.81
N ASP A 198 15.57 22.74 13.12
CA ASP A 198 15.67 23.24 11.75
C ASP A 198 16.34 22.26 10.74
N ALA A 199 16.12 20.95 10.90
CA ALA A 199 16.65 19.91 10.02
C ALA A 199 15.65 18.77 9.75
N GLU A 200 15.64 18.26 8.52
CA GLU A 200 14.77 17.16 8.09
C GLU A 200 15.36 15.79 8.45
N LEU A 201 14.58 14.97 9.16
CA LEU A 201 14.91 13.57 9.44
C LEU A 201 13.98 12.67 8.63
N THR A 202 14.49 11.99 7.63
CA THR A 202 13.70 11.07 6.79
C THR A 202 14.20 9.64 6.90
N VAL A 203 13.31 8.73 7.27
CA VAL A 203 13.54 7.28 7.32
C VAL A 203 12.53 6.60 6.40
N THR A 204 13.00 5.94 5.36
CA THR A 204 12.17 5.26 4.35
C THR A 204 12.55 3.79 4.22
N ASP A 205 11.59 2.91 3.90
CA ASP A 205 11.86 1.55 3.39
C ASP A 205 12.90 0.76 4.24
N SER A 206 12.79 0.85 5.57
CA SER A 206 13.82 0.42 6.52
C SER A 206 13.25 -0.43 7.66
N VAL A 207 14.09 -1.29 8.23
CA VAL A 207 13.74 -2.21 9.32
C VAL A 207 14.55 -1.87 10.56
N ILE A 208 13.86 -1.69 11.68
CA ILE A 208 14.46 -1.46 12.99
C ILE A 208 13.90 -2.53 13.91
N ALA A 209 14.65 -3.60 14.16
CA ALA A 209 14.07 -4.81 14.74
C ALA A 209 15.00 -5.54 15.72
N ASP A 210 14.42 -6.18 16.72
CA ASP A 210 15.14 -7.02 17.69
C ASP A 210 16.27 -6.25 18.42
N ASN A 211 16.07 -4.96 18.70
CA ASN A 211 16.98 -4.16 19.54
C ASN A 211 16.54 -4.24 21.02
N GLU A 212 17.48 -4.31 21.96
CA GLU A 212 17.24 -4.71 23.35
C GLU A 212 16.36 -3.74 24.16
N GLN A 213 16.41 -2.44 23.87
CA GLN A 213 15.73 -1.38 24.64
C GLN A 213 14.65 -0.65 23.83
N THR A 214 15.03 -0.01 22.72
CA THR A 214 14.13 0.77 21.88
C THR A 214 14.58 0.68 20.42
N GLY A 215 13.61 0.65 19.49
CA GLY A 215 13.89 0.73 18.06
C GLY A 215 14.45 2.09 17.66
N LEU A 216 13.62 3.14 17.74
CA LEU A 216 14.00 4.52 17.45
C LEU A 216 13.75 5.44 18.64
N GLN A 217 14.71 6.31 18.93
CA GLN A 217 14.60 7.36 19.91
C GLN A 217 14.90 8.74 19.29
N LEU A 218 13.98 9.68 19.43
CA LEU A 218 14.20 11.10 19.10
C LEU A 218 14.21 11.90 20.42
N ARG A 219 15.38 12.29 20.92
CA ARG A 219 15.55 13.09 22.16
C ARG A 219 15.83 14.55 21.82
N TYR A 220 15.17 15.46 22.53
CA TYR A 220 15.28 16.90 22.35
C TYR A 220 15.03 17.31 20.89
N TYR A 221 13.96 16.75 20.31
CA TYR A 221 13.52 17.07 18.96
C TYR A 221 12.65 18.33 18.97
N THR A 222 13.13 19.39 18.30
CA THR A 222 12.44 20.68 18.18
C THR A 222 12.09 20.91 16.70
N PRO A 223 10.87 20.56 16.26
CA PRO A 223 10.44 20.81 14.88
C PRO A 223 10.33 22.31 14.62
N SER A 224 10.43 22.70 13.35
CA SER A 224 10.12 24.05 12.91
C SER A 224 9.14 24.04 11.74
N ALA A 225 8.81 25.22 11.20
CA ALA A 225 7.88 25.34 10.07
C ALA A 225 8.38 24.57 8.84
N ASP A 226 9.70 24.56 8.64
CA ASP A 226 10.36 24.06 7.43
C ASP A 226 11.03 22.69 7.63
N ALA A 227 11.07 22.16 8.85
CA ALA A 227 11.80 20.95 9.22
C ALA A 227 10.99 19.99 10.11
N GLY A 228 10.84 18.75 9.65
CA GLY A 228 10.04 17.69 10.29
C GLY A 228 10.79 16.36 10.40
N ALA A 229 10.15 15.35 10.99
CA ALA A 229 10.64 13.98 11.02
C ALA A 229 9.62 13.06 10.33
N THR A 230 10.06 12.26 9.35
CA THR A 230 9.20 11.35 8.57
C THR A 230 9.71 9.92 8.65
N LEU A 231 8.84 9.01 9.07
CA LEU A 231 8.99 7.56 8.96
C LEU A 231 7.97 7.08 7.92
N GLU A 232 8.43 6.52 6.81
CA GLU A 232 7.58 6.05 5.72
C GLU A 232 7.97 4.62 5.31
N ARG A 233 7.01 3.67 5.29
CA ARG A 233 7.31 2.23 5.06
C ARG A 233 8.40 1.69 5.99
N VAL A 234 8.38 2.09 7.25
CA VAL A 234 9.32 1.64 8.28
C VAL A 234 8.70 0.52 9.10
N ARG A 235 9.45 -0.56 9.33
CA ARG A 235 9.05 -1.64 10.23
C ARG A 235 9.83 -1.58 11.53
N LEU A 236 9.15 -1.22 12.62
CA LEU A 236 9.66 -1.32 13.98
C LEU A 236 9.09 -2.61 14.60
N SER A 237 9.90 -3.66 14.74
CA SER A 237 9.38 -4.96 15.21
C SER A 237 10.25 -5.69 16.23
N GLY A 238 9.64 -6.25 17.28
CA GLY A 238 10.35 -7.05 18.28
C GLY A 238 11.37 -6.25 19.12
N ASN A 239 11.28 -4.92 19.13
CA ASN A 239 12.19 -4.09 19.91
C ASN A 239 11.75 -4.00 21.37
N GLY A 240 12.75 -3.85 22.23
CA GLY A 240 12.61 -3.68 23.66
C GLY A 240 12.44 -4.98 24.43
N GLY A 241 12.32 -4.82 25.73
CA GLY A 241 12.24 -5.89 26.70
C GLY A 241 12.21 -5.31 28.10
N LEU A 242 11.69 -6.09 29.04
CA LEU A 242 11.88 -5.82 30.46
C LEU A 242 13.12 -6.61 30.88
N ASP A 243 14.14 -5.92 31.38
CA ASP A 243 15.24 -6.60 32.09
C ASP A 243 14.72 -7.21 33.41
N GLU A 244 15.58 -7.94 34.13
CA GLU A 244 15.19 -8.59 35.40
C GLU A 244 14.77 -7.60 36.50
N GLU A 245 15.02 -6.29 36.32
CA GLU A 245 14.64 -5.20 37.24
C GLU A 245 13.43 -4.37 36.74
N GLY A 246 12.93 -4.63 35.52
CA GLY A 246 11.82 -3.89 34.89
C GLY A 246 12.21 -2.51 34.32
N LEU A 247 13.50 -2.26 34.11
CA LEU A 247 14.09 -0.96 33.76
C LEU A 247 14.35 -0.77 32.26
N GLY A 248 13.50 -1.33 31.39
CA GLY A 248 13.50 -1.00 29.96
C GLY A 248 13.30 0.50 29.72
N GLU A 249 13.82 1.01 28.59
CA GLU A 249 13.48 2.35 28.11
C GLU A 249 11.94 2.44 27.89
N SER A 250 11.44 3.67 27.96
CA SER A 250 10.03 3.93 28.20
C SER A 250 9.10 3.45 27.05
N ALA A 251 9.62 3.32 25.82
CA ALA A 251 8.94 2.69 24.68
C ALA A 251 9.78 1.63 23.97
N GLY A 252 9.14 0.55 23.50
CA GLY A 252 9.80 -0.48 22.70
C GLY A 252 10.04 -0.04 21.25
N GLY A 253 9.02 0.46 20.56
CA GLY A 253 9.13 0.91 19.16
C GLY A 253 9.82 2.27 19.01
N LEU A 254 9.06 3.35 19.23
CA LEU A 254 9.45 4.74 19.05
C LEU A 254 9.27 5.53 20.35
N SER A 255 10.36 6.06 20.91
CA SER A 255 10.32 7.00 22.03
C SER A 255 10.64 8.42 21.54
N LEU A 256 9.70 9.35 21.75
CA LEU A 256 9.83 10.75 21.38
C LEU A 256 10.00 11.61 22.64
N SER A 257 10.99 12.50 22.67
CA SER A 257 11.06 13.56 23.67
C SER A 257 11.54 14.90 23.12
N GLY A 258 11.01 15.99 23.67
CA GLY A 258 11.27 17.35 23.20
C GLY A 258 11.29 18.36 24.34
N GLU A 259 12.14 19.38 24.22
CA GLU A 259 12.25 20.49 25.16
C GLU A 259 11.53 21.72 24.60
N PHE A 260 10.51 22.21 25.31
CA PHE A 260 9.75 23.38 24.87
C PHE A 260 10.53 24.68 25.13
N THR A 261 11.04 25.27 24.06
CA THR A 261 11.45 26.68 24.01
C THR A 261 10.37 27.51 23.31
N GLU A 262 10.27 28.81 23.60
CA GLU A 262 9.24 29.70 23.04
C GLU A 262 9.26 29.73 21.49
N PHE A 263 8.37 28.97 20.84
CA PHE A 263 8.26 28.92 19.38
C PHE A 263 7.00 29.64 18.88
N THR A 264 7.17 30.81 18.24
CA THR A 264 6.06 31.59 17.68
C THR A 264 5.91 31.32 16.17
N GLY A 265 5.44 30.13 15.80
CA GLY A 265 5.27 29.73 14.40
C GLY A 265 4.57 28.37 14.23
N ALA A 266 4.25 28.01 12.99
CA ALA A 266 3.79 26.66 12.66
C ALA A 266 4.92 25.65 12.83
N VAL A 267 4.60 24.41 13.20
CA VAL A 267 5.56 23.31 13.36
C VAL A 267 5.19 22.14 12.46
N SER A 268 6.18 21.53 11.82
CA SER A 268 5.99 20.29 11.08
C SER A 268 5.76 19.10 12.03
N PRO A 269 4.78 18.21 11.74
CA PRO A 269 4.52 17.02 12.55
C PRO A 269 5.64 15.98 12.44
N VAL A 270 5.72 15.10 13.44
CA VAL A 270 6.37 13.79 13.28
C VAL A 270 5.40 12.92 12.49
N ARG A 271 5.75 12.61 11.24
CA ARG A 271 4.93 11.85 10.29
C ARG A 271 5.32 10.38 10.34
N ILE A 272 4.32 9.53 10.50
CA ILE A 272 4.44 8.07 10.47
C ILE A 272 3.45 7.59 9.41
N VAL A 273 3.96 7.06 8.32
CA VAL A 273 3.21 6.78 7.09
C VAL A 273 3.49 5.34 6.67
N ASP A 274 2.46 4.59 6.30
CA ASP A 274 2.58 3.27 5.67
C ASP A 274 3.48 2.28 6.44
N SER A 275 3.56 2.41 7.76
CA SER A 275 4.56 1.77 8.61
C SER A 275 3.98 0.64 9.47
N VAL A 276 4.83 -0.19 10.05
CA VAL A 276 4.41 -1.31 10.92
C VAL A 276 5.11 -1.26 12.26
N PHE A 277 4.32 -1.25 13.33
CA PHE A 277 4.77 -1.49 14.70
C PHE A 277 4.29 -2.86 15.14
N GLU A 278 5.20 -3.81 15.31
CA GLU A 278 4.83 -5.21 15.59
C GLU A 278 5.58 -5.81 16.78
N ASN A 279 4.86 -6.38 17.74
CA ASN A 279 5.41 -7.15 18.86
C ASN A 279 6.50 -6.41 19.68
N ASN A 280 6.51 -5.08 19.66
CA ASN A 280 7.44 -4.29 20.48
C ASN A 280 6.99 -4.28 21.94
N VAL A 281 7.94 -4.35 22.87
CA VAL A 281 7.69 -4.40 24.31
C VAL A 281 8.42 -3.24 24.97
N GLY A 282 7.70 -2.31 25.57
CA GLY A 282 8.28 -1.18 26.29
C GLY A 282 7.75 -1.06 27.71
N ARG A 283 8.49 -0.32 28.55
CA ARG A 283 8.12 -0.15 29.96
C ARG A 283 6.78 0.58 30.10
N SER A 284 6.56 1.68 29.38
CA SER A 284 5.29 2.39 29.39
C SER A 284 4.44 2.03 28.16
N ALA A 285 5.02 2.12 26.96
CA ALA A 285 4.33 1.89 25.69
C ALA A 285 5.00 0.82 24.83
N GLY A 286 4.20 0.01 24.14
CA GLY A 286 4.72 -0.95 23.17
C GLY A 286 5.26 -0.27 21.91
N ALA A 287 4.42 0.51 21.22
CA ALA A 287 4.73 1.02 19.89
C ALA A 287 5.28 2.45 19.87
N ILE A 288 4.54 3.44 20.39
CA ILE A 288 4.91 4.86 20.35
C ILE A 288 4.70 5.48 21.71
N GLU A 289 5.61 6.35 22.13
CA GLU A 289 5.48 7.14 23.34
C GLU A 289 5.92 8.59 23.13
N TYR A 290 5.22 9.51 23.80
CA TYR A 290 5.53 10.94 23.80
C TYR A 290 5.87 11.47 25.22
N HIS A 291 7.19 11.65 25.43
CA HIS A 291 8.02 12.37 26.41
C HIS A 291 8.27 13.89 26.28
N PRO A 292 7.30 14.80 26.45
CA PRO A 292 7.64 16.21 26.67
C PRO A 292 8.50 16.40 27.93
N THR A 293 9.68 17.00 27.79
CA THR A 293 10.58 17.29 28.92
C THR A 293 10.17 18.57 29.64
N TRP A 294 10.72 18.78 30.84
CA TRP A 294 10.27 19.82 31.77
C TRP A 294 10.52 21.25 31.24
N GLY A 295 9.46 21.93 30.82
CA GLY A 295 9.44 23.35 30.40
C GLY A 295 7.99 23.86 30.36
N GLU A 296 7.78 25.18 30.31
CA GLU A 296 6.41 25.70 30.12
C GLU A 296 5.96 25.41 28.68
N PRO A 297 4.86 24.66 28.47
CA PRO A 297 4.40 24.35 27.13
C PRO A 297 3.88 25.62 26.45
N ASN A 298 4.40 25.92 25.25
CA ASN A 298 3.77 26.95 24.45
C ASN A 298 2.39 26.46 23.98
N VAL A 299 1.34 27.21 24.31
CA VAL A 299 -0.04 26.91 23.95
C VAL A 299 -0.35 27.09 22.46
N ASP A 300 0.60 27.53 21.63
CA ASP A 300 0.34 27.79 20.21
C ASP A 300 0.83 26.69 19.25
N ALA A 301 1.76 25.80 19.64
CA ALA A 301 2.32 24.78 18.74
C ALA A 301 3.06 23.59 19.43
N PRO A 302 2.36 22.60 20.01
CA PRO A 302 2.98 21.32 20.36
C PRO A 302 3.43 20.53 19.12
N PRO A 303 4.47 19.67 19.20
CA PRO A 303 4.80 18.74 18.13
C PRO A 303 3.66 17.75 17.94
N TYR A 304 3.10 17.71 16.74
CA TYR A 304 1.98 16.85 16.40
C TYR A 304 2.48 15.50 15.86
N ILE A 305 1.99 14.39 16.39
CA ILE A 305 2.23 13.06 15.82
C ILE A 305 1.13 12.79 14.81
N HIS A 306 1.49 12.60 13.54
CA HIS A 306 0.56 12.19 12.49
C HIS A 306 0.87 10.78 12.03
N VAL A 307 0.00 9.83 12.39
CA VAL A 307 0.03 8.44 11.97
C VAL A 307 -0.98 8.24 10.83
N SER A 308 -0.55 7.64 9.73
CA SER A 308 -1.38 7.33 8.56
C SER A 308 -0.94 6.02 7.92
N GLY A 309 -1.88 5.25 7.35
CA GLY A 309 -1.55 4.01 6.60
C GLY A 309 -0.91 2.89 7.44
N THR A 310 -0.90 3.01 8.76
CA THR A 310 0.04 2.30 9.64
C THR A 310 -0.66 1.17 10.40
N THR A 311 0.05 0.06 10.62
CA THR A 311 -0.46 -1.10 11.34
C THR A 311 0.28 -1.35 12.64
N PHE A 312 -0.50 -1.52 13.71
CA PHE A 312 -0.02 -1.81 15.06
C PHE A 312 -0.54 -3.18 15.48
N VAL A 313 0.35 -4.15 15.67
CA VAL A 313 -0.03 -5.52 16.04
C VAL A 313 0.81 -6.03 17.19
N GLY A 314 0.13 -6.50 18.25
CA GLY A 314 0.76 -7.20 19.35
C GLY A 314 1.79 -6.41 20.18
N ASN A 315 1.79 -5.08 20.09
CA ASN A 315 2.66 -4.24 20.91
C ASN A 315 2.20 -4.23 22.38
N ILE A 316 3.13 -4.25 23.33
CA ILE A 316 2.85 -4.42 24.77
C ILE A 316 3.57 -3.34 25.59
N GLY A 317 2.80 -2.44 26.21
CA GLY A 317 3.26 -1.57 27.30
C GLY A 317 3.28 -2.28 28.66
N GLY A 318 4.06 -1.76 29.62
CA GLY A 318 4.13 -2.24 31.00
C GLY A 318 3.32 -1.43 32.02
N GLY A 319 3.06 -0.15 31.75
CA GLY A 319 2.47 0.80 32.71
C GLY A 319 3.54 1.52 33.56
N PHE A 320 3.21 2.68 34.13
CA PHE A 320 4.21 3.57 34.76
C PHE A 320 4.77 3.11 36.12
N GLU A 321 4.02 2.33 36.91
CA GLU A 321 4.36 2.03 38.31
C GLU A 321 4.21 0.56 38.70
N GLU A 322 5.04 0.12 39.65
CA GLU A 322 4.98 -1.21 40.27
C GLU A 322 3.76 -1.32 41.20
N GLY A 323 2.67 -1.94 40.72
CA GLY A 323 1.52 -2.33 41.55
C GLY A 323 0.16 -1.78 41.13
N GLU A 324 0.09 -0.84 40.18
CA GLU A 324 -1.15 -0.32 39.60
C GLU A 324 -1.35 -0.83 38.16
N PRO A 325 -2.58 -1.20 37.74
CA PRO A 325 -2.86 -1.69 36.39
C PRO A 325 -3.02 -0.52 35.40
N ALA A 326 -1.97 0.29 35.22
CA ALA A 326 -1.91 1.23 34.10
C ALA A 326 -1.89 0.45 32.78
N GLY A 327 -2.74 0.83 31.82
CA GLY A 327 -2.96 0.07 30.59
C GLY A 327 -1.70 -0.16 29.76
N ALA A 328 -1.63 -1.30 29.08
CA ALA A 328 -0.57 -1.58 28.11
C ALA A 328 -0.89 -0.84 26.81
N ALA A 329 -0.36 0.36 26.69
CA ALA A 329 -0.60 1.20 25.53
C ALA A 329 0.22 0.77 24.31
N SER A 330 -0.41 0.74 23.13
CA SER A 330 0.28 0.79 21.85
C SER A 330 0.87 2.18 21.67
N ILE A 331 0.04 3.23 21.75
CA ILE A 331 0.48 4.63 21.75
C ILE A 331 0.24 5.25 23.12
N LEU A 332 1.25 5.86 23.72
CA LEU A 332 1.14 6.56 25.00
C LEU A 332 1.49 8.04 24.82
N LEU A 333 0.57 8.90 25.25
CA LEU A 333 0.85 10.32 25.43
C LEU A 333 1.08 10.55 26.93
N ALA A 334 2.17 11.20 27.28
CA ALA A 334 2.40 11.71 28.63
C ALA A 334 2.68 13.21 28.54
N SER A 335 2.36 13.97 29.59
CA SER A 335 2.66 15.41 29.67
C SER A 335 3.55 15.72 30.86
N PRO A 336 4.22 16.88 30.87
CA PRO A 336 4.82 17.39 32.10
C PRO A 336 3.70 17.84 33.05
N PRO A 337 3.93 17.88 34.36
CA PRO A 337 2.94 18.39 35.30
C PRO A 337 2.74 19.92 35.15
N MET A 338 1.49 20.30 34.85
CA MET A 338 0.93 21.68 34.86
C MET A 338 1.29 22.54 33.62
N VAL A 339 0.48 23.52 33.16
CA VAL A 339 0.00 24.73 33.87
C VAL A 339 -1.44 25.15 33.50
N ARG A 340 -2.28 25.31 34.53
CA ARG A 340 -3.69 25.74 34.47
C ARG A 340 -3.91 27.26 34.27
N ALA A 341 -2.96 27.98 33.66
CA ALA A 341 -2.93 29.45 33.65
C ALA A 341 -2.93 30.11 32.26
N ALA A 342 -2.65 29.36 31.19
CA ALA A 342 -2.62 29.90 29.82
C ALA A 342 -3.97 29.78 29.09
N ALA A 343 -4.78 28.76 29.41
CA ALA A 343 -6.10 28.55 28.80
C ALA A 343 -7.10 29.70 29.07
N ASP A 344 -6.98 30.39 30.20
CA ASP A 344 -7.84 31.53 30.57
C ASP A 344 -7.49 32.84 29.83
N ALA A 345 -6.42 32.87 29.02
CA ALA A 345 -5.84 34.10 28.46
C ALA A 345 -5.91 34.22 26.93
N ALA A 346 -6.15 33.13 26.20
CA ALA A 346 -6.20 33.15 24.73
C ALA A 346 -7.58 33.59 24.19
N PRO A 347 -7.65 34.43 23.13
CA PRO A 347 -8.92 34.72 22.45
C PRO A 347 -9.46 33.47 21.75
N ALA A 348 -10.78 33.30 21.83
CA ALA A 348 -11.46 32.03 21.53
C ALA A 348 -11.62 31.67 20.03
N ASP A 349 -10.95 32.36 19.10
CA ASP A 349 -11.14 32.18 17.65
C ASP A 349 -9.90 31.76 16.84
N GLU A 350 -8.68 31.78 17.40
CA GLU A 350 -7.45 31.36 16.68
C GLU A 350 -6.51 30.38 17.41
N ALA A 351 -6.73 30.06 18.69
CA ALA A 351 -5.86 29.13 19.42
C ALA A 351 -6.07 27.64 19.02
N LEU A 352 -4.99 26.98 18.59
CA LEU A 352 -4.85 25.52 18.37
C LEU A 352 -5.86 24.84 17.41
N ARG A 353 -5.49 24.74 16.12
CA ARG A 353 -6.29 24.04 15.09
C ARG A 353 -5.93 22.56 14.84
N TYR A 354 -4.99 21.96 15.57
CA TYR A 354 -4.51 20.59 15.31
C TYR A 354 -4.49 19.72 16.58
N PRO A 355 -4.73 18.40 16.46
CA PRO A 355 -4.65 17.46 17.58
C PRO A 355 -3.22 16.96 17.80
N VAL A 356 -2.78 16.88 19.07
CA VAL A 356 -1.46 16.34 19.51
C VAL A 356 -1.16 14.98 18.89
N LEU A 357 -2.17 14.13 18.81
CA LEU A 357 -2.12 12.86 18.08
C LEU A 357 -3.24 12.82 17.04
N LEU A 358 -2.85 12.65 15.77
CA LEU A 358 -3.73 12.35 14.65
C LEU A 358 -3.42 10.94 14.16
N VAL A 359 -4.41 10.04 14.20
CA VAL A 359 -4.32 8.69 13.61
C VAL A 359 -5.39 8.56 12.55
N GLU A 360 -4.98 8.33 11.30
CA GLU A 360 -5.88 8.18 10.16
C GLU A 360 -5.61 6.89 9.37
N ASN A 361 -6.62 6.28 8.74
CA ASN A 361 -6.45 5.12 7.85
C ASN A 361 -5.48 4.04 8.40
N SER A 362 -5.69 3.60 9.64
CA SER A 362 -4.73 2.76 10.37
C SER A 362 -5.40 1.59 11.09
N THR A 363 -4.72 0.44 11.13
CA THR A 363 -5.25 -0.82 11.70
C THR A 363 -4.53 -1.17 13.00
N PHE A 364 -5.28 -1.55 14.04
CA PHE A 364 -4.76 -1.96 15.34
C PHE A 364 -5.29 -3.35 15.75
N ASP A 365 -4.38 -4.25 16.13
CA ASP A 365 -4.69 -5.55 16.71
C ASP A 365 -4.10 -5.66 18.13
N GLY A 366 -4.98 -5.47 19.12
CA GLY A 366 -4.68 -5.57 20.55
C GLY A 366 -4.68 -6.99 21.12
N SER A 367 -4.91 -8.02 20.29
CA SER A 367 -5.18 -9.39 20.77
C SER A 367 -4.04 -9.96 21.63
N ALA A 368 -2.77 -9.65 21.34
CA ALA A 368 -1.66 -10.14 22.14
C ALA A 368 -1.57 -9.46 23.53
N ALA A 369 -1.91 -8.18 23.64
CA ALA A 369 -1.93 -7.46 24.91
C ALA A 369 -3.09 -7.96 25.80
N LEU A 370 -4.27 -8.25 25.22
CA LEU A 370 -5.34 -8.96 25.93
C LEU A 370 -4.94 -10.39 26.34
N ALA A 371 -4.26 -11.14 25.47
CA ALA A 371 -3.77 -12.49 25.78
C ALA A 371 -2.71 -12.49 26.90
N ALA A 372 -1.92 -11.43 27.01
CA ALA A 372 -1.01 -11.17 28.13
C ALA A 372 -1.72 -10.70 29.42
N GLY A 373 -3.06 -10.67 29.44
CA GLY A 373 -3.88 -10.25 30.58
C GLY A 373 -3.92 -8.74 30.82
N LYS A 374 -3.36 -7.93 29.91
CA LYS A 374 -3.31 -6.47 30.04
C LYS A 374 -4.52 -5.81 29.37
N SER A 375 -4.69 -4.50 29.54
CA SER A 375 -5.53 -3.70 28.64
C SER A 375 -4.72 -3.30 27.43
N SER A 376 -5.18 -3.64 26.22
CA SER A 376 -4.64 -3.04 25.00
C SER A 376 -5.21 -1.64 24.86
N ALA A 377 -4.47 -0.63 25.30
CA ALA A 377 -4.86 0.76 25.03
C ALA A 377 -4.38 1.15 23.63
N LEU A 378 -5.31 1.54 22.77
CA LEU A 378 -5.04 2.16 21.47
C LEU A 378 -4.24 3.45 21.68
N VAL A 379 -4.78 4.32 22.54
CA VAL A 379 -4.10 5.48 23.12
C VAL A 379 -4.24 5.41 24.64
N GLY A 380 -3.13 5.54 25.35
CA GLY A 380 -3.07 5.81 26.79
C GLY A 380 -2.72 7.28 27.05
N ASP A 381 -3.25 7.85 28.13
CA ASP A 381 -2.78 9.11 28.72
C ASP A 381 -2.10 8.85 30.08
N GLY A 382 -0.87 9.34 30.24
CA GLY A 382 -0.15 9.33 31.51
C GLY A 382 -0.49 10.52 32.41
N TYR A 383 -0.61 11.72 31.82
CA TYR A 383 -0.88 13.02 32.46
C TYR A 383 -1.17 14.04 31.34
N GLY A 384 -2.08 15.00 31.56
CA GLY A 384 -2.20 16.24 30.77
C GLY A 384 -3.42 16.39 29.85
N ASN A 385 -3.59 17.59 29.28
CA ASN A 385 -4.74 17.93 28.43
C ASN A 385 -4.43 17.62 26.95
N ASN A 386 -4.55 16.36 26.54
CA ASN A 386 -4.24 15.95 25.17
C ASN A 386 -5.42 16.24 24.22
N LYS A 387 -5.09 16.49 22.94
CA LYS A 387 -6.06 16.49 21.84
C LYS A 387 -5.79 15.30 20.92
N ILE A 388 -6.73 14.38 20.82
CA ILE A 388 -6.58 13.12 20.07
C ILE A 388 -7.65 13.06 18.99
N LYS A 389 -7.27 12.78 17.74
CA LYS A 389 -8.20 12.45 16.65
C LYS A 389 -7.90 11.07 16.10
N LEU A 390 -8.91 10.21 16.09
CA LEU A 390 -8.93 8.91 15.43
C LEU A 390 -9.92 9.00 14.27
N ASP A 391 -9.46 8.78 13.04
CA ASP A 391 -10.29 8.93 11.85
C ASP A 391 -10.10 7.78 10.86
N GLN A 392 -11.15 7.04 10.52
CA GLN A 392 -11.02 5.83 9.69
C GLN A 392 -9.97 4.86 10.26
N VAL A 393 -10.10 4.57 11.55
CA VAL A 393 -9.31 3.56 12.26
C VAL A 393 -10.11 2.27 12.39
N THR A 394 -9.46 1.12 12.13
CA THR A 394 -10.00 -0.20 12.49
C THR A 394 -9.20 -0.75 13.65
N ALA A 395 -9.80 -0.85 14.84
CA ALA A 395 -9.13 -1.36 16.03
C ALA A 395 -9.89 -2.56 16.59
N VAL A 396 -9.19 -3.68 16.78
CA VAL A 396 -9.74 -4.89 17.41
C VAL A 396 -9.06 -5.17 18.74
N SER A 397 -9.81 -5.72 19.70
CA SER A 397 -9.32 -6.06 21.03
C SER A 397 -8.65 -4.90 21.78
N SER A 398 -9.12 -3.65 21.57
CA SER A 398 -8.47 -2.42 22.02
C SER A 398 -9.43 -1.39 22.64
N ILE A 399 -8.97 -0.65 23.65
CA ILE A 399 -9.70 0.41 24.35
C ILE A 399 -9.00 1.75 24.23
N ILE A 400 -9.66 2.84 24.63
CA ILE A 400 -9.05 4.16 24.81
C ILE A 400 -8.96 4.41 26.32
N ASP A 401 -7.76 4.68 26.83
CA ASP A 401 -7.45 4.69 28.26
C ASP A 401 -6.96 6.09 28.69
N LEU A 402 -7.85 6.89 29.27
CA LEU A 402 -7.60 8.29 29.62
C LEU A 402 -7.48 8.45 31.15
N VAL A 403 -6.37 7.97 31.71
CA VAL A 403 -6.04 7.98 33.15
C VAL A 403 -5.58 9.37 33.61
N GLY A 404 -6.47 10.36 33.47
CA GLY A 404 -6.17 11.76 33.78
C GLY A 404 -6.17 12.07 35.29
N ARG A 405 -5.00 11.98 35.94
CA ARG A 405 -4.78 12.57 37.29
C ARG A 405 -4.75 14.10 37.22
N GLY A 406 -5.92 14.74 37.15
CA GLY A 406 -6.05 16.20 37.15
C GLY A 406 -6.14 16.85 35.76
N SER A 407 -6.63 16.15 34.74
CA SER A 407 -6.57 16.60 33.33
C SER A 407 -7.88 16.42 32.56
N SER A 408 -8.03 17.20 31.48
CA SER A 408 -9.17 17.16 30.55
C SER A 408 -8.66 16.93 29.13
N ASN A 409 -8.92 15.73 28.61
CA ASN A 409 -8.57 15.35 27.25
C ASN A 409 -9.73 15.65 26.30
N GLU A 410 -9.43 16.10 25.08
CA GLU A 410 -10.37 16.19 23.97
C GLU A 410 -10.12 15.05 22.99
N VAL A 411 -11.08 14.15 22.80
CA VAL A 411 -11.00 13.02 21.87
C VAL A 411 -12.09 13.14 20.80
N ALA A 412 -11.70 13.09 19.54
CA ALA A 412 -12.59 13.01 18.39
C ALA A 412 -12.40 11.65 17.70
N ILE A 413 -13.48 10.89 17.56
CA ILE A 413 -13.51 9.61 16.87
C ILE A 413 -14.51 9.71 15.73
N THR A 414 -14.01 9.63 14.50
CA THR A 414 -14.84 9.75 13.31
C THR A 414 -14.63 8.54 12.40
N ARG A 415 -15.71 8.06 11.77
CA ARG A 415 -15.64 7.08 10.68
C ARG A 415 -14.84 5.80 11.03
N SER A 416 -14.81 5.39 12.30
CA SER A 416 -13.92 4.35 12.83
C SER A 416 -14.67 3.15 13.41
N ALA A 417 -14.07 1.96 13.35
CA ALA A 417 -14.59 0.71 13.93
C ALA A 417 -13.70 0.28 15.10
N ILE A 418 -14.26 0.21 16.32
CA ILE A 418 -13.52 -0.11 17.55
C ILE A 418 -14.17 -1.27 18.29
N ASP A 419 -13.48 -2.41 18.34
CA ASP A 419 -13.81 -3.53 19.22
C ASP A 419 -12.97 -3.50 20.50
N SER A 420 -13.65 -3.33 21.64
CA SER A 420 -13.06 -3.40 22.99
C SER A 420 -13.14 -4.79 23.62
N GLY A 421 -13.59 -5.80 22.88
CA GLY A 421 -13.85 -7.15 23.37
C GLY A 421 -15.00 -7.16 24.37
N ALA A 422 -14.67 -7.36 25.65
CA ALA A 422 -15.64 -7.38 26.77
C ALA A 422 -15.42 -6.24 27.78
N LYS A 423 -14.66 -5.21 27.41
CA LYS A 423 -14.37 -4.03 28.23
C LYS A 423 -15.18 -2.83 27.75
N ASP A 424 -15.42 -1.85 28.63
CA ASP A 424 -15.84 -0.52 28.22
C ASP A 424 -14.78 0.03 27.22
N PRO A 425 -15.17 0.59 26.06
CA PRO A 425 -14.22 1.17 25.12
C PRO A 425 -13.49 2.41 25.66
N PHE A 426 -13.99 3.04 26.73
CA PHE A 426 -13.38 4.20 27.39
C PHE A 426 -13.13 3.93 28.87
N ALA A 427 -11.86 3.76 29.23
CA ALA A 427 -11.42 3.71 30.62
C ALA A 427 -11.04 5.10 31.11
N PHE A 428 -11.71 5.60 32.16
CA PHE A 428 -11.41 6.86 32.85
C PHE A 428 -11.11 6.60 34.33
N SER A 429 -10.09 7.24 34.90
CA SER A 429 -9.81 7.22 36.33
C SER A 429 -10.59 8.31 37.08
N SER A 430 -11.33 7.95 38.12
CA SER A 430 -12.33 8.83 38.77
C SER A 430 -11.79 9.88 39.75
N ASP A 431 -10.55 9.75 40.22
CA ASP A 431 -10.26 10.22 41.59
C ASP A 431 -9.64 11.62 41.74
N GLU A 432 -9.10 12.24 40.68
CA GLU A 432 -8.34 13.51 40.82
C GLU A 432 -8.63 14.62 39.77
N SER A 433 -9.48 14.42 38.77
CA SER A 433 -9.75 15.49 37.78
C SER A 433 -10.79 16.52 38.24
N THR A 434 -10.48 17.80 38.02
CA THR A 434 -11.42 18.93 38.24
C THR A 434 -12.23 19.30 37.00
N GLU A 435 -11.87 18.78 35.82
CA GLU A 435 -12.50 19.06 34.52
C GLU A 435 -12.72 17.72 33.77
N PRO A 436 -13.89 17.50 33.13
CA PRO A 436 -14.18 16.23 32.48
C PRO A 436 -13.36 16.02 31.20
N ASN A 437 -13.08 14.77 30.86
CA ASN A 437 -12.70 14.41 29.49
C ASN A 437 -13.88 14.69 28.54
N ILE A 438 -13.60 15.22 27.35
CA ILE A 438 -14.58 15.48 26.30
C ILE A 438 -14.33 14.47 25.18
N VAL A 439 -15.28 13.55 24.97
CA VAL A 439 -15.24 12.60 23.86
C VAL A 439 -16.38 12.92 22.89
N THR A 440 -16.05 12.98 21.61
CA THR A 440 -16.99 13.19 20.51
C THR A 440 -16.86 12.04 19.51
N VAL A 441 -18.00 11.51 19.09
CA VAL A 441 -18.09 10.31 18.24
C VAL A 441 -19.06 10.60 17.09
N SER A 442 -18.65 10.35 15.84
CA SER A 442 -19.53 10.41 14.67
C SER A 442 -19.23 9.31 13.66
N ASP A 443 -20.25 8.83 12.94
CA ASP A 443 -20.15 7.82 11.88
C ASP A 443 -19.28 6.60 12.29
N SER A 444 -19.28 6.21 13.56
CA SER A 444 -18.36 5.22 14.11
C SER A 444 -19.12 4.05 14.75
N VAL A 445 -18.49 2.87 14.76
CA VAL A 445 -19.07 1.63 15.25
C VAL A 445 -18.26 1.07 16.41
N PHE A 446 -18.94 0.73 17.50
CA PHE A 446 -18.35 0.12 18.70
C PHE A 446 -18.95 -1.26 18.96
N THR A 447 -18.18 -2.18 19.55
CA THR A 447 -18.71 -3.52 19.93
C THR A 447 -19.31 -3.60 21.33
N GLN A 448 -19.06 -2.59 22.15
CA GLN A 448 -19.60 -2.46 23.51
C GLN A 448 -20.13 -1.04 23.73
N PRO A 449 -21.19 -0.86 24.53
CA PRO A 449 -21.56 0.44 25.05
C PRO A 449 -20.49 0.92 26.05
N SER A 450 -20.49 2.22 26.33
CA SER A 450 -19.71 2.80 27.42
C SER A 450 -20.64 3.31 28.53
N GLU A 451 -20.21 3.17 29.79
CA GLU A 451 -20.86 3.86 30.92
C GLU A 451 -20.44 5.34 30.99
N ASN A 452 -19.35 5.70 30.30
CA ASN A 452 -18.67 6.99 30.40
C ASN A 452 -18.95 7.93 29.20
N VAL A 453 -19.26 7.38 28.02
CA VAL A 453 -19.43 8.13 26.76
C VAL A 453 -20.71 7.68 26.04
N ASP A 454 -21.50 8.64 25.54
CA ASP A 454 -22.62 8.34 24.66
C ASP A 454 -22.13 8.00 23.25
N VAL A 455 -21.90 6.71 23.01
CA VAL A 455 -21.43 6.15 21.74
C VAL A 455 -22.51 6.00 20.68
N GLU A 456 -23.79 6.16 21.02
CA GLU A 456 -24.93 6.15 20.08
C GLU A 456 -25.32 7.56 19.61
N ALA A 457 -24.47 8.56 19.89
CA ALA A 457 -24.68 9.93 19.46
C ALA A 457 -24.54 10.09 17.93
N GLY A 458 -25.53 10.76 17.32
CA GLY A 458 -25.52 11.15 15.91
C GLY A 458 -25.77 9.97 14.97
N THR A 459 -24.76 9.62 14.17
CA THR A 459 -24.78 8.52 13.18
C THR A 459 -24.06 7.27 13.67
N SER A 460 -23.50 7.30 14.88
CA SER A 460 -22.70 6.23 15.49
C SER A 460 -23.57 5.09 16.03
N GLN A 461 -23.00 3.88 16.15
CA GLN A 461 -23.75 2.67 16.53
C GLN A 461 -22.94 1.73 17.45
N VAL A 462 -23.66 0.99 18.30
CA VAL A 462 -23.13 -0.18 19.02
C VAL A 462 -23.71 -1.45 18.40
N ILE A 463 -22.85 -2.35 17.90
CA ILE A 463 -23.26 -3.63 17.29
C ILE A 463 -22.46 -4.80 17.87
N PRO A 464 -22.98 -6.05 17.88
CA PRO A 464 -22.20 -7.20 18.35
C PRO A 464 -20.93 -7.40 17.50
N LEU A 465 -19.80 -7.81 18.12
CA LEU A 465 -18.54 -8.12 17.42
C LEU A 465 -18.72 -9.01 16.17
N ALA A 466 -19.57 -10.02 16.24
CA ALA A 466 -19.86 -10.91 15.11
C ALA A 466 -20.51 -10.20 13.89
N ALA A 467 -21.12 -9.04 14.10
CA ALA A 467 -21.73 -8.22 13.05
C ALA A 467 -20.76 -7.22 12.41
N LEU A 468 -19.52 -7.05 12.90
CA LEU A 468 -18.51 -6.26 12.18
C LEU A 468 -18.08 -6.94 10.87
N GLU A 469 -18.16 -8.28 10.82
CA GLU A 469 -17.76 -9.12 9.67
C GLU A 469 -16.36 -8.80 9.10
N LEU A 470 -15.42 -8.40 9.96
CA LEU A 470 -14.02 -8.18 9.62
C LEU A 470 -13.31 -9.51 9.34
N GLY A 471 -12.56 -9.56 8.24
CA GLY A 471 -11.54 -10.59 8.00
C GLY A 471 -10.37 -10.49 8.99
N PRO A 472 -9.54 -11.54 9.09
CA PRO A 472 -8.34 -11.53 9.92
C PRO A 472 -7.35 -10.46 9.44
N LEU A 473 -6.43 -10.05 10.33
CA LEU A 473 -5.29 -9.21 9.95
C LEU A 473 -4.47 -9.93 8.87
N ALA A 474 -4.43 -9.37 7.66
CA ALA A 474 -3.86 -10.00 6.48
C ALA A 474 -3.27 -8.98 5.50
N ASP A 475 -2.47 -9.45 4.55
CA ASP A 475 -2.15 -8.66 3.37
C ASP A 475 -3.37 -8.61 2.45
N ASN A 476 -3.99 -7.43 2.38
CA ASN A 476 -5.16 -7.15 1.53
C ASN A 476 -4.81 -6.23 0.34
N GLY A 477 -3.52 -6.13 -0.03
CA GLY A 477 -3.05 -5.38 -1.20
C GLY A 477 -2.59 -3.95 -0.90
N GLY A 478 -1.98 -3.69 0.25
CA GLY A 478 -1.47 -2.37 0.66
C GLY A 478 -0.01 -2.42 1.15
N PRO A 479 0.55 -1.30 1.64
CA PRO A 479 1.89 -1.27 2.22
C PRO A 479 1.97 -1.97 3.59
N THR A 480 0.82 -2.11 4.27
CA THR A 480 0.68 -2.67 5.62
C THR A 480 -0.51 -3.63 5.68
N GLN A 481 -0.50 -4.56 6.64
CA GLN A 481 -1.60 -5.52 6.82
C GLN A 481 -2.85 -4.83 7.38
N THR A 482 -4.03 -5.23 6.92
CA THR A 482 -5.31 -4.64 7.34
C THR A 482 -6.33 -5.70 7.72
N MET A 483 -7.46 -5.29 8.28
CA MET A 483 -8.65 -6.12 8.46
C MET A 483 -9.71 -5.66 7.46
N LEU A 484 -9.93 -6.44 6.41
CA LEU A 484 -10.89 -6.14 5.33
C LEU A 484 -12.32 -6.53 5.78
N PRO A 485 -13.31 -5.61 5.79
CA PRO A 485 -14.71 -5.97 5.99
C PRO A 485 -15.23 -6.89 4.88
N SER A 486 -16.21 -7.74 5.19
CA SER A 486 -17.00 -8.44 4.17
C SER A 486 -17.81 -7.44 3.32
N GLU A 487 -18.21 -7.84 2.10
CA GLU A 487 -19.13 -7.08 1.25
C GLU A 487 -20.54 -6.90 1.89
N THR A 488 -20.87 -7.70 2.91
CA THR A 488 -22.13 -7.63 3.67
C THR A 488 -22.01 -6.91 5.02
N SER A 489 -20.81 -6.42 5.35
CA SER A 489 -20.56 -5.76 6.63
C SER A 489 -21.34 -4.45 6.75
N PRO A 490 -21.94 -4.14 7.92
CA PRO A 490 -22.57 -2.85 8.19
C PRO A 490 -21.56 -1.68 8.27
N LEU A 491 -20.27 -1.94 8.08
CA LEU A 491 -19.24 -0.91 7.92
C LEU A 491 -19.16 -0.37 6.47
N VAL A 492 -19.67 -1.13 5.48
CA VAL A 492 -19.58 -0.79 4.06
C VAL A 492 -20.60 0.29 3.68
N ASP A 493 -20.18 1.29 2.90
CA ASP A 493 -20.99 2.44 2.45
C ASP A 493 -21.66 3.22 3.61
N ALA A 494 -21.18 3.06 4.85
CA ALA A 494 -21.86 3.51 6.06
C ALA A 494 -21.56 4.97 6.47
N VAL A 495 -20.57 5.61 5.84
CA VAL A 495 -20.21 7.02 6.10
C VAL A 495 -21.17 7.98 5.40
N THR A 496 -21.82 8.84 6.18
CA THR A 496 -22.86 9.76 5.67
C THR A 496 -22.32 11.02 4.99
N GLU A 497 -21.17 11.55 5.44
CA GLU A 497 -20.41 12.60 4.76
C GLU A 497 -18.96 12.12 4.56
N ALA A 498 -18.55 11.92 3.31
CA ALA A 498 -17.19 11.50 2.97
C ALA A 498 -16.17 12.51 3.52
N GLY A 499 -15.20 12.00 4.30
CA GLY A 499 -14.13 12.82 4.88
C GLY A 499 -13.17 13.39 3.85
N ALA A 500 -12.15 14.11 4.31
CA ALA A 500 -11.14 14.72 3.43
C ALA A 500 -10.16 13.70 2.79
N LEU A 501 -10.21 12.43 3.22
CA LEU A 501 -9.30 11.37 2.78
C LEU A 501 -9.75 10.79 1.44
N THR A 502 -8.85 10.79 0.45
CA THR A 502 -9.13 10.35 -0.92
C THR A 502 -8.68 8.91 -1.23
N VAL A 503 -8.03 8.26 -0.26
CA VAL A 503 -7.59 6.86 -0.33
C VAL A 503 -7.81 6.17 1.02
N ASP A 504 -7.86 4.85 1.02
CA ASP A 504 -7.84 4.00 2.21
C ASP A 504 -6.40 3.66 2.67
N GLN A 505 -6.24 2.85 3.73
CA GLN A 505 -4.94 2.39 4.25
C GLN A 505 -4.05 1.68 3.20
N ARG A 506 -4.64 1.11 2.15
CA ARG A 506 -3.92 0.36 1.12
C ARG A 506 -3.50 1.27 -0.05
N GLY A 507 -3.97 2.51 -0.07
CA GLY A 507 -3.78 3.45 -1.16
C GLY A 507 -4.84 3.31 -2.27
N PHE A 508 -5.92 2.53 -2.06
CA PHE A 508 -7.02 2.45 -3.02
C PHE A 508 -7.97 3.64 -2.89
N PRO A 509 -8.67 4.07 -3.96
CA PRO A 509 -9.54 5.24 -3.92
C PRO A 509 -10.64 5.14 -2.86
N ARG A 510 -11.01 6.30 -2.29
CA ARG A 510 -12.08 6.45 -1.30
C ARG A 510 -12.75 7.83 -1.48
N PRO A 511 -14.09 7.96 -1.43
CA PRO A 511 -15.08 6.87 -1.42
C PRO A 511 -15.15 6.10 -2.75
N VAL A 512 -15.54 4.83 -2.70
CA VAL A 512 -16.05 4.06 -3.85
C VAL A 512 -17.59 4.09 -3.79
N ASN A 513 -18.30 3.91 -4.92
CA ASN A 513 -19.78 3.87 -5.01
C ASN A 513 -20.60 5.08 -4.48
N GLY A 514 -19.97 6.08 -3.87
CA GLY A 514 -20.57 7.35 -3.45
C GLY A 514 -20.73 7.52 -1.94
N ALA A 515 -20.41 6.51 -1.13
CA ALA A 515 -20.24 6.59 0.32
C ALA A 515 -18.89 5.99 0.69
N ALA A 516 -18.37 6.30 1.89
CA ALA A 516 -17.12 5.68 2.35
C ALA A 516 -17.42 4.59 3.38
N ASP A 517 -16.45 3.70 3.57
CA ASP A 517 -16.52 2.70 4.63
C ASP A 517 -16.08 3.27 5.98
N ILE A 518 -16.63 2.67 7.04
CA ILE A 518 -16.19 2.88 8.42
C ILE A 518 -14.96 2.01 8.68
N GLY A 519 -13.87 2.64 9.12
CA GLY A 519 -12.59 2.01 9.38
C GLY A 519 -11.54 2.27 8.29
N ALA A 520 -10.40 1.61 8.44
CA ALA A 520 -9.18 1.90 7.68
C ALA A 520 -9.19 1.45 6.21
N VAL A 521 -10.17 0.65 5.82
CA VAL A 521 -10.22 -0.06 4.54
C VAL A 521 -11.50 0.29 3.80
N GLU A 522 -11.40 0.50 2.48
CA GLU A 522 -12.54 0.69 1.58
C GLU A 522 -12.81 -0.60 0.78
N VAL A 523 -13.97 -1.21 0.96
CA VAL A 523 -14.38 -2.38 0.18
C VAL A 523 -14.71 -1.93 -1.24
N GLU A 524 -13.82 -2.24 -2.19
CA GLU A 524 -14.14 -2.18 -3.62
C GLU A 524 -15.23 -3.22 -3.93
N MET A 525 -16.51 -2.90 -3.72
CA MET A 525 -17.57 -3.55 -4.47
C MET A 525 -17.36 -3.22 -5.94
N ARG A 526 -16.66 -4.13 -6.64
CA ARG A 526 -16.71 -4.19 -8.08
C ARG A 526 -18.17 -4.42 -8.44
N GLU A 527 -18.80 -3.50 -9.16
CA GLU A 527 -19.92 -3.86 -10.01
C GLU A 527 -19.42 -5.01 -10.91
N GLN A 528 -19.74 -6.26 -10.53
CA GLN A 528 -19.42 -7.41 -11.34
C GLN A 528 -20.14 -7.18 -12.67
N PRO A 529 -19.42 -7.03 -13.80
CA PRO A 529 -20.09 -6.85 -15.08
C PRO A 529 -20.84 -8.15 -15.35
N VAL A 530 -22.17 -8.08 -15.17
CA VAL A 530 -23.08 -9.21 -15.31
C VAL A 530 -22.76 -9.91 -16.62
N LEU A 531 -22.31 -11.17 -16.52
CA LEU A 531 -21.73 -11.90 -17.65
C LEU A 531 -22.83 -12.31 -18.63
N GLU A 532 -23.24 -11.36 -19.49
CA GLU A 532 -24.17 -11.63 -20.57
C GLU A 532 -23.57 -12.69 -21.51
N SER A 533 -24.27 -13.83 -21.57
CA SER A 533 -23.95 -14.91 -22.50
C SER A 533 -24.88 -14.82 -23.71
N THR A 534 -24.41 -15.27 -24.87
CA THR A 534 -25.23 -15.24 -26.10
C THR A 534 -25.65 -16.63 -26.54
N VAL A 535 -26.77 -16.74 -27.25
CA VAL A 535 -27.23 -18.00 -27.84
C VAL A 535 -27.56 -17.84 -29.33
N SER A 536 -27.11 -18.81 -30.12
CA SER A 536 -27.30 -18.85 -31.57
C SER A 536 -27.71 -20.26 -32.03
N ILE A 537 -28.71 -20.37 -32.91
CA ILE A 537 -28.89 -21.61 -33.70
C ILE A 537 -27.77 -21.68 -34.74
N LEU A 538 -26.98 -22.75 -34.72
CA LEU A 538 -25.73 -22.82 -35.49
C LEU A 538 -25.93 -22.89 -37.01
N ALA A 539 -26.92 -23.67 -37.48
CA ALA A 539 -27.10 -23.96 -38.89
C ALA A 539 -28.55 -24.30 -39.25
N ASP A 540 -28.84 -24.10 -40.53
CA ASP A 540 -30.02 -24.66 -41.21
C ASP A 540 -29.79 -26.16 -41.48
N VAL A 541 -30.84 -26.96 -41.45
CA VAL A 541 -30.77 -28.43 -41.46
C VAL A 541 -31.51 -28.99 -42.67
N LYS A 542 -30.79 -29.67 -43.56
CA LYS A 542 -31.38 -30.43 -44.66
C LYS A 542 -31.33 -31.93 -44.37
N VAL A 543 -32.48 -32.59 -44.36
CA VAL A 543 -32.64 -33.98 -43.91
C VAL A 543 -33.57 -34.76 -44.84
N ALA A 544 -33.40 -36.08 -44.99
CA ALA A 544 -34.28 -36.87 -45.85
C ALA A 544 -35.70 -37.00 -45.26
N ASN A 545 -36.71 -37.14 -46.14
CA ASN A 545 -38.09 -37.33 -45.72
C ASN A 545 -38.26 -38.60 -44.86
N GLY A 546 -38.67 -38.44 -43.60
CA GLY A 546 -38.81 -39.51 -42.61
C GLY A 546 -37.60 -39.71 -41.69
N GLU A 547 -36.51 -38.96 -41.89
CA GLU A 547 -35.40 -38.84 -40.94
C GLU A 547 -35.61 -37.62 -40.02
N THR A 548 -35.04 -37.65 -38.82
CA THR A 548 -35.21 -36.57 -37.83
C THR A 548 -34.27 -35.40 -38.11
N ALA A 549 -34.81 -34.19 -38.28
CA ALA A 549 -33.99 -32.99 -38.34
C ALA A 549 -33.41 -32.70 -36.94
N VAL A 550 -32.09 -32.61 -36.82
CA VAL A 550 -31.41 -32.28 -35.56
C VAL A 550 -30.76 -30.92 -35.68
N PHE A 551 -31.28 -29.96 -34.91
CA PHE A 551 -30.77 -28.60 -34.82
C PHE A 551 -29.90 -28.47 -33.57
N THR A 552 -29.01 -27.49 -33.55
CA THR A 552 -28.11 -27.22 -32.43
C THR A 552 -28.11 -25.74 -32.10
N ALA A 553 -28.36 -25.41 -30.83
CA ALA A 553 -28.20 -24.08 -30.27
C ALA A 553 -26.96 -24.06 -29.38
N GLU A 554 -26.10 -23.06 -29.54
CA GLU A 554 -24.86 -22.93 -28.75
C GLU A 554 -24.94 -21.70 -27.85
N ARG A 555 -24.65 -21.90 -26.56
CA ARG A 555 -24.43 -20.81 -25.59
C ARG A 555 -22.95 -20.43 -25.60
N THR A 556 -22.66 -19.22 -26.05
CA THR A 556 -21.31 -18.62 -26.06
C THR A 556 -21.09 -17.81 -24.80
N ALA A 557 -19.95 -18.00 -24.14
CA ALA A 557 -19.52 -17.17 -23.02
C ALA A 557 -19.04 -15.78 -23.50
N PRO A 558 -19.18 -14.71 -22.70
CA PRO A 558 -18.64 -13.40 -23.04
C PRO A 558 -17.12 -13.46 -23.28
N THR A 559 -16.64 -12.61 -24.20
CA THR A 559 -15.22 -12.54 -24.58
C THR A 559 -14.70 -11.13 -24.29
N PRO A 560 -13.54 -10.97 -23.60
CA PRO A 560 -12.65 -12.01 -23.11
C PRO A 560 -13.18 -12.74 -21.87
N ALA A 561 -12.89 -14.04 -21.76
CA ALA A 561 -13.08 -14.77 -20.52
C ALA A 561 -12.12 -14.24 -19.44
N ARG A 562 -12.65 -13.76 -18.31
CA ARG A 562 -11.86 -13.35 -17.14
C ARG A 562 -11.35 -14.59 -16.40
N ALA A 563 -10.12 -14.54 -15.89
CA ALA A 563 -9.52 -15.65 -15.12
C ALA A 563 -10.11 -15.79 -13.70
N ASP A 564 -10.79 -14.75 -13.24
CA ASP A 564 -11.46 -14.55 -11.96
C ASP A 564 -12.98 -14.32 -12.14
N ALA A 565 -13.54 -14.75 -13.28
CA ALA A 565 -14.97 -14.68 -13.53
C ALA A 565 -15.74 -15.69 -12.66
N GLU A 566 -16.83 -15.22 -12.04
CA GLU A 566 -17.80 -16.07 -11.36
C GLU A 566 -18.49 -17.03 -12.34
N ALA A 567 -19.12 -18.10 -11.83
CA ALA A 567 -19.76 -19.09 -12.68
C ALA A 567 -20.90 -18.47 -13.51
N LEU A 568 -20.99 -18.82 -14.80
CA LEU A 568 -22.08 -18.34 -15.67
C LEU A 568 -23.45 -18.68 -15.05
N PRO A 569 -24.41 -17.74 -14.96
CA PRO A 569 -25.71 -18.04 -14.37
C PRO A 569 -26.46 -19.12 -15.15
N ALA A 570 -27.39 -19.82 -14.49
CA ALA A 570 -28.32 -20.72 -15.16
C ALA A 570 -29.28 -19.92 -16.05
N VAL A 571 -29.51 -20.37 -17.29
CA VAL A 571 -30.31 -19.64 -18.30
C VAL A 571 -31.21 -20.57 -19.09
N THR A 572 -32.29 -20.01 -19.66
CA THR A 572 -33.25 -20.76 -20.49
C THR A 572 -33.63 -20.01 -21.76
N VAL A 573 -34.03 -20.75 -22.80
CA VAL A 573 -34.63 -20.19 -24.03
C VAL A 573 -35.71 -21.14 -24.56
N THR A 574 -36.83 -20.59 -25.04
CA THR A 574 -37.90 -21.35 -25.69
C THR A 574 -37.56 -21.56 -27.17
N ILE A 575 -37.70 -22.79 -27.65
CA ILE A 575 -37.69 -23.16 -29.07
C ILE A 575 -39.12 -23.42 -29.52
N ALA A 576 -39.50 -22.85 -30.67
CA ALA A 576 -40.73 -23.20 -31.37
C ALA A 576 -40.48 -23.43 -32.87
N THR A 577 -41.15 -24.43 -33.46
CA THR A 577 -41.20 -24.63 -34.92
C THR A 577 -42.41 -23.93 -35.53
N SER A 578 -42.30 -23.38 -36.73
CA SER A 578 -43.43 -22.83 -37.49
C SER A 578 -43.45 -23.23 -38.96
N ASP A 579 -44.67 -23.37 -39.49
CA ASP A 579 -44.95 -23.80 -40.87
C ASP A 579 -44.29 -22.89 -41.91
N GLY A 580 -43.85 -23.48 -43.01
CA GLY A 580 -43.40 -22.77 -44.20
C GLY A 580 -44.09 -23.34 -45.43
N THR A 581 -43.31 -23.92 -46.36
CA THR A 581 -43.87 -24.78 -47.40
C THR A 581 -44.05 -26.22 -46.92
N ALA A 582 -43.35 -26.65 -45.87
CA ALA A 582 -43.66 -27.85 -45.07
C ALA A 582 -44.70 -27.49 -43.99
N ILE A 583 -45.66 -28.38 -43.73
CA ILE A 583 -46.78 -28.16 -42.80
C ILE A 583 -46.73 -29.17 -41.65
N ALA A 584 -46.95 -28.69 -40.43
CA ALA A 584 -46.99 -29.51 -39.23
C ALA A 584 -48.13 -30.55 -39.28
N GLY A 585 -47.82 -31.77 -38.83
CA GLY A 585 -48.74 -32.92 -38.87
C GLY A 585 -48.82 -33.63 -40.23
N THR A 586 -48.34 -33.03 -41.32
CA THR A 586 -48.19 -33.71 -42.63
C THR A 586 -46.75 -33.98 -43.03
N ASP A 587 -45.85 -33.03 -42.79
CA ASP A 587 -44.45 -33.07 -43.25
C ASP A 587 -43.45 -33.16 -42.10
N TYR A 588 -43.79 -32.57 -40.96
CA TYR A 588 -43.01 -32.63 -39.74
C TYR A 588 -43.90 -32.57 -38.50
N THR A 589 -43.35 -32.89 -37.32
CA THR A 589 -44.06 -32.77 -36.04
C THR A 589 -43.73 -31.42 -35.40
N ALA A 590 -44.75 -30.57 -35.20
CA ALA A 590 -44.57 -29.32 -34.47
C ALA A 590 -43.94 -29.58 -33.10
N SER A 591 -42.91 -28.81 -32.76
CA SER A 591 -42.11 -28.95 -31.55
C SER A 591 -42.01 -27.61 -30.84
N GLU A 592 -42.29 -27.62 -29.54
CA GLU A 592 -42.15 -26.48 -28.64
C GLU A 592 -41.52 -27.01 -27.34
N LEU A 593 -40.37 -26.45 -26.94
CA LEU A 593 -39.63 -26.89 -25.76
C LEU A 593 -38.69 -25.80 -25.23
N THR A 594 -38.41 -25.83 -23.92
CA THR A 594 -37.40 -24.97 -23.30
C THR A 594 -36.04 -25.69 -23.27
N LEU A 595 -35.00 -25.08 -23.83
CA LEU A 595 -33.61 -25.45 -23.52
C LEU A 595 -33.17 -24.70 -22.26
N SER A 596 -32.49 -25.42 -21.37
CA SER A 596 -31.85 -24.85 -20.18
C SER A 596 -30.35 -25.14 -20.18
N TRP A 597 -29.55 -24.20 -19.71
CA TRP A 597 -28.17 -24.40 -19.29
C TRP A 597 -28.09 -24.18 -17.78
N ALA A 598 -27.44 -25.10 -17.06
CA ALA A 598 -27.19 -24.96 -15.64
C ALA A 598 -26.15 -23.86 -15.34
N GLU A 599 -25.98 -23.55 -14.06
CA GLU A 599 -24.90 -22.70 -13.58
C GLU A 599 -23.52 -23.28 -14.00
N GLY A 600 -22.64 -22.42 -14.49
CA GLY A 600 -21.35 -22.77 -15.10
C GLY A 600 -21.43 -23.45 -16.47
N GLU A 601 -22.62 -23.82 -16.97
CA GLU A 601 -22.75 -24.61 -18.21
C GLU A 601 -22.73 -23.71 -19.46
N SER A 602 -21.88 -24.06 -20.43
CA SER A 602 -21.75 -23.39 -21.73
C SER A 602 -21.66 -24.40 -22.88
N GLY A 603 -21.72 -23.92 -24.12
CA GLY A 603 -21.61 -24.74 -25.32
C GLY A 603 -22.94 -25.26 -25.88
N ALA A 604 -22.82 -26.21 -26.80
CA ALA A 604 -23.90 -26.66 -27.68
C ALA A 604 -24.89 -27.65 -27.04
N LYS A 605 -26.19 -27.40 -27.24
CA LYS A 605 -27.28 -28.35 -26.98
C LYS A 605 -28.09 -28.58 -28.26
N SER A 606 -28.41 -29.84 -28.53
CA SER A 606 -29.15 -30.25 -29.73
C SER A 606 -30.58 -30.66 -29.39
N PHE A 607 -31.49 -30.39 -30.33
CA PHE A 607 -32.90 -30.76 -30.25
C PHE A 607 -33.38 -31.34 -31.59
N ALA A 608 -34.43 -32.15 -31.52
CA ALA A 608 -34.88 -33.00 -32.61
C ALA A 608 -36.29 -32.63 -33.06
N VAL A 609 -36.48 -32.43 -34.37
CA VAL A 609 -37.77 -32.21 -35.02
C VAL A 609 -38.05 -33.41 -35.95
N PRO A 610 -38.95 -34.33 -35.58
CA PRO A 610 -39.29 -35.50 -36.40
C PRO A 610 -39.96 -35.09 -37.72
N THR A 611 -39.53 -35.68 -38.84
CA THR A 611 -40.12 -35.44 -40.17
C THR A 611 -40.95 -36.66 -40.62
N ALA A 612 -41.93 -36.43 -41.50
CA ALA A 612 -42.78 -37.49 -42.03
C ALA A 612 -42.11 -38.16 -43.24
N LYS A 613 -42.25 -39.49 -43.33
CA LYS A 613 -41.86 -40.22 -44.54
C LYS A 613 -42.92 -40.00 -45.63
N LEU A 614 -42.59 -39.19 -46.64
CA LEU A 614 -43.44 -38.96 -47.80
C LEU A 614 -43.21 -40.02 -48.89
N GLU A 615 -44.25 -40.32 -49.68
CA GLU A 615 -44.18 -41.23 -50.82
C GLU A 615 -44.72 -40.56 -52.10
N GLY A 616 -44.14 -40.92 -53.25
CA GLY A 616 -44.47 -40.32 -54.55
C GLY A 616 -43.73 -39.00 -54.83
N PRO A 617 -43.95 -38.38 -56.01
CA PRO A 617 -43.23 -37.17 -56.42
C PRO A 617 -43.62 -35.97 -55.54
N GLN A 618 -42.64 -35.27 -54.99
CA GLN A 618 -42.83 -34.10 -54.12
C GLN A 618 -41.81 -33.01 -54.45
N GLN A 619 -42.19 -31.73 -54.28
CA GLN A 619 -41.24 -30.61 -54.35
C GLN A 619 -40.46 -30.51 -53.02
N GLU A 620 -39.41 -29.69 -53.01
CA GLU A 620 -38.69 -29.34 -51.78
C GLU A 620 -39.61 -28.53 -50.85
N ARG A 621 -39.58 -28.83 -49.55
CA ARG A 621 -40.46 -28.22 -48.54
C ARG A 621 -39.65 -27.77 -47.33
N GLU A 622 -40.03 -26.63 -46.75
CA GLU A 622 -39.27 -25.98 -45.68
C GLU A 622 -40.16 -25.59 -44.50
N PHE A 623 -39.67 -25.77 -43.29
CA PHE A 623 -40.22 -25.22 -42.05
C PHE A 623 -39.15 -24.37 -41.36
N SER A 624 -39.54 -23.54 -40.39
CA SER A 624 -38.59 -22.72 -39.62
C SER A 624 -38.60 -23.09 -38.15
N VAL A 625 -37.46 -22.82 -37.49
CA VAL A 625 -37.28 -22.93 -36.05
C VAL A 625 -36.85 -21.58 -35.51
N THR A 626 -37.41 -21.19 -34.37
CA THR A 626 -37.18 -19.89 -33.72
C THR A 626 -36.81 -20.07 -32.25
N LEU A 627 -35.78 -19.37 -31.79
CA LEU A 627 -35.49 -19.09 -30.37
C LEU A 627 -36.28 -17.85 -29.93
N SER A 628 -36.92 -17.94 -28.78
CA SER A 628 -37.70 -16.87 -28.16
C SER A 628 -37.60 -16.96 -26.64
N GLU A 629 -38.11 -15.94 -25.94
CA GLU A 629 -38.21 -15.93 -24.46
C GLU A 629 -36.89 -16.32 -23.76
N PRO A 630 -35.77 -15.63 -24.05
CA PRO A 630 -34.56 -15.85 -23.28
C PRO A 630 -34.80 -15.39 -21.83
N SER A 631 -34.24 -16.12 -20.87
CA SER A 631 -34.16 -15.66 -19.48
C SER A 631 -33.25 -14.44 -19.36
N GLU A 632 -33.24 -13.83 -18.17
CA GLU A 632 -32.22 -12.86 -17.79
C GLU A 632 -30.80 -13.43 -18.04
N HIS A 633 -29.86 -12.52 -18.37
CA HIS A 633 -28.45 -12.82 -18.68
C HIS A 633 -28.18 -13.66 -19.96
N LEU A 634 -29.20 -13.82 -20.82
CA LEU A 634 -29.09 -14.50 -22.12
C LEU A 634 -29.58 -13.62 -23.28
N THR A 635 -28.71 -13.35 -24.25
CA THR A 635 -29.05 -12.58 -25.46
C THR A 635 -29.08 -13.49 -26.70
N ILE A 636 -30.14 -13.41 -27.50
CA ILE A 636 -30.27 -14.22 -28.74
C ILE A 636 -29.56 -13.49 -29.89
N GLU A 637 -28.47 -14.08 -30.39
CA GLU A 637 -27.70 -13.58 -31.55
C GLU A 637 -28.31 -14.06 -32.88
N ARG A 638 -28.52 -15.37 -33.02
CA ARG A 638 -29.22 -15.98 -34.17
C ARG A 638 -30.48 -16.69 -33.70
N ALA A 639 -31.61 -15.99 -33.84
CA ALA A 639 -32.91 -16.49 -33.44
C ALA A 639 -33.46 -17.61 -34.34
N THR A 640 -33.09 -17.69 -35.63
CA THR A 640 -33.80 -18.56 -36.59
C THR A 640 -32.90 -19.49 -37.41
N ALA A 641 -33.47 -20.64 -37.78
CA ALA A 641 -32.92 -21.57 -38.77
C ALA A 641 -34.04 -22.26 -39.56
N THR A 642 -33.72 -22.72 -40.77
CA THR A 642 -34.62 -23.43 -41.69
C THR A 642 -34.38 -24.94 -41.64
N GLY A 643 -35.45 -25.73 -41.64
CA GLY A 643 -35.44 -27.16 -41.88
C GLY A 643 -35.94 -27.50 -43.28
N THR A 644 -35.09 -28.06 -44.14
CA THR A 644 -35.38 -28.35 -45.55
C THR A 644 -35.54 -29.86 -45.80
N LEU A 645 -36.68 -30.25 -46.35
CA LEU A 645 -37.00 -31.60 -46.83
C LEU A 645 -36.82 -31.64 -48.36
N PRO A 646 -35.91 -32.47 -48.91
CA PRO A 646 -35.60 -32.49 -50.33
C PRO A 646 -36.77 -33.01 -51.17
N ALA A 647 -36.84 -32.53 -52.41
CA ALA A 647 -37.75 -33.04 -53.42
C ALA A 647 -37.58 -34.55 -53.63
N ILE A 648 -38.69 -35.25 -53.90
CA ILE A 648 -38.69 -36.66 -54.28
C ILE A 648 -38.97 -36.73 -55.78
N GLU A 649 -38.02 -37.23 -56.57
CA GLU A 649 -38.24 -37.45 -57.99
C GLU A 649 -39.14 -38.67 -58.23
N GLY A 650 -40.09 -38.54 -59.15
CA GLY A 650 -40.91 -39.66 -59.59
C GLY A 650 -40.09 -40.65 -60.41
N SER A 651 -40.13 -41.93 -60.07
CA SER A 651 -39.51 -43.00 -60.88
C SER A 651 -40.07 -42.93 -62.30
N ALA A 652 -39.21 -42.56 -63.26
CA ALA A 652 -39.62 -42.36 -64.65
C ALA A 652 -40.21 -43.65 -65.24
N VAL A 653 -41.48 -43.60 -65.62
CA VAL A 653 -42.13 -44.70 -66.34
C VAL A 653 -41.50 -44.78 -67.73
N VAL A 654 -40.60 -45.75 -67.93
CA VAL A 654 -40.05 -46.06 -69.25
C VAL A 654 -41.20 -46.63 -70.10
N PRO A 655 -41.60 -45.98 -71.21
CA PRO A 655 -42.65 -46.53 -72.07
C PRO A 655 -42.15 -47.82 -72.75
N GLU A 656 -42.95 -48.87 -72.65
CA GLU A 656 -42.67 -50.20 -73.21
C GLU A 656 -42.57 -50.14 -74.74
N VAL A 657 -41.43 -50.57 -75.30
CA VAL A 657 -41.20 -50.59 -76.74
C VAL A 657 -41.67 -51.91 -77.32
N THR A 658 -42.86 -51.93 -77.92
CA THR A 658 -43.39 -53.11 -78.62
C THR A 658 -42.51 -53.48 -79.83
N PRO A 659 -42.03 -54.72 -79.98
CA PRO A 659 -41.24 -55.13 -81.15
C PRO A 659 -42.03 -55.06 -82.47
N PRO A 660 -41.39 -54.76 -83.62
CA PRO A 660 -42.12 -54.52 -84.87
C PRO A 660 -42.69 -55.79 -85.52
N GLY A 661 -43.86 -55.65 -86.13
CA GLY A 661 -44.39 -56.64 -87.06
C GLY A 661 -43.54 -56.73 -88.34
N LYS A 662 -43.36 -57.96 -88.85
CA LYS A 662 -42.54 -58.29 -90.01
C LYS A 662 -43.07 -57.70 -91.32
N GLY A 663 -42.29 -56.84 -91.98
CA GLY A 663 -42.53 -56.29 -93.32
C GLY A 663 -41.26 -55.64 -93.90
N ASP A 664 -41.01 -55.79 -95.21
CA ASP A 664 -39.68 -55.62 -95.83
C ASP A 664 -39.27 -54.19 -96.26
N LYS A 665 -37.96 -53.93 -96.13
CA LYS A 665 -37.04 -53.08 -96.95
C LYS A 665 -37.39 -51.63 -97.35
N GLY A 666 -36.47 -50.70 -97.06
CA GLY A 666 -36.40 -49.38 -97.72
C GLY A 666 -35.36 -48.38 -97.14
N ASP A 667 -34.10 -48.51 -97.58
CA ASP A 667 -33.01 -47.52 -97.74
C ASP A 667 -33.00 -46.08 -97.11
N ILE A 668 -31.88 -45.80 -96.40
CA ILE A 668 -30.93 -44.63 -96.41
C ILE A 668 -31.26 -43.19 -95.91
N ALA A 669 -30.24 -42.63 -95.20
CA ALA A 669 -29.74 -41.23 -95.14
C ALA A 669 -30.57 -40.11 -94.41
N GLU A 670 -30.01 -39.03 -93.83
CA GLU A 670 -28.69 -38.68 -93.21
C GLU A 670 -28.78 -37.26 -92.53
N THR A 671 -27.87 -36.89 -91.61
CA THR A 671 -27.54 -35.50 -91.11
C THR A 671 -28.60 -34.69 -90.31
N GLY A 672 -28.35 -33.69 -89.43
CA GLY A 672 -27.15 -32.98 -88.93
C GLY A 672 -27.50 -31.60 -88.26
N GLY A 673 -26.63 -31.09 -87.35
CA GLY A 673 -26.54 -29.67 -86.84
C GLY A 673 -27.57 -29.17 -85.80
N SER A 674 -27.42 -28.03 -85.09
CA SER A 674 -26.28 -27.16 -84.69
C SER A 674 -26.79 -25.97 -83.80
N GLY A 675 -25.99 -25.39 -82.88
CA GLY A 675 -26.32 -24.13 -82.13
C GLY A 675 -25.98 -22.83 -82.91
N PRO A 676 -25.53 -21.68 -82.32
CA PRO A 676 -25.50 -21.18 -80.92
C PRO A 676 -25.76 -19.61 -80.80
N ILE A 677 -25.02 -18.86 -79.92
CA ILE A 677 -24.86 -17.36 -79.79
C ILE A 677 -25.84 -16.67 -78.78
N GLY A 678 -25.51 -15.65 -77.95
CA GLY A 678 -24.32 -14.80 -77.65
C GLY A 678 -24.75 -13.34 -77.30
N TRP A 679 -23.94 -12.33 -76.91
CA TRP A 679 -22.53 -12.21 -76.43
C TRP A 679 -22.23 -10.73 -76.01
N MET A 680 -21.47 -10.43 -74.92
CA MET A 680 -20.76 -9.14 -74.58
C MET A 680 -20.25 -9.15 -73.10
N ILE A 681 -19.29 -8.36 -72.58
CA ILE A 681 -18.05 -7.68 -73.09
C ILE A 681 -17.06 -7.40 -71.89
N ALA A 682 -15.89 -6.79 -72.10
CA ALA A 682 -14.75 -6.62 -71.14
C ALA A 682 -14.46 -5.16 -70.65
N ALA A 683 -13.66 -4.95 -69.58
CA ALA A 683 -12.23 -4.44 -69.56
C ALA A 683 -11.80 -4.05 -68.10
N LEU A 684 -10.53 -3.83 -67.65
CA LEU A 684 -9.14 -4.25 -68.05
C LEU A 684 -8.06 -3.76 -66.99
N LEU A 685 -7.07 -4.62 -66.61
CA LEU A 685 -5.69 -4.41 -65.98
C LEU A 685 -5.47 -3.39 -64.81
N ALA A 686 -4.88 -3.71 -63.63
CA ALA A 686 -3.51 -4.22 -63.25
C ALA A 686 -2.39 -3.13 -63.30
N VAL A 687 -1.20 -3.16 -62.65
CA VAL A 687 -0.24 -4.21 -62.18
C VAL A 687 0.72 -3.67 -61.07
N LEU A 688 1.15 -4.43 -60.02
CA LEU A 688 2.57 -4.49 -59.51
C LEU A 688 2.82 -5.49 -58.35
N ALA A 689 3.97 -6.19 -58.40
CA ALA A 689 4.51 -7.06 -57.34
C ALA A 689 6.06 -6.96 -57.31
N GLY A 690 6.69 -7.23 -56.17
CA GLY A 690 8.15 -7.21 -55.99
C GLY A 690 8.64 -8.23 -54.95
N ALA A 691 9.81 -8.82 -55.22
CA ALA A 691 10.51 -9.87 -54.45
C ALA A 691 10.64 -9.61 -52.92
N GLY A 692 10.89 -10.59 -52.04
CA GLY A 692 11.16 -12.03 -52.21
C GLY A 692 12.31 -12.50 -51.29
N VAL A 693 12.32 -13.80 -50.89
CA VAL A 693 13.37 -14.49 -50.08
C VAL A 693 13.40 -14.01 -48.60
N LEU A 694 13.19 -14.85 -47.56
CA LEU A 694 14.03 -15.99 -47.12
C LEU A 694 13.25 -17.11 -46.38
N THR A 695 13.91 -18.26 -46.25
CA THR A 695 13.61 -19.46 -45.44
C THR A 695 13.59 -19.18 -43.90
N ALA A 696 13.11 -20.04 -42.98
CA ALA A 696 13.04 -21.51 -43.00
C ALA A 696 12.00 -22.11 -42.00
N ARG A 697 11.64 -23.39 -42.20
CA ARG A 697 11.10 -24.31 -41.17
C ARG A 697 12.23 -25.14 -40.56
N ARG A 698 12.33 -25.29 -39.22
CA ARG A 698 12.28 -26.59 -38.50
C ARG A 698 12.63 -26.53 -37.00
N ALA A 699 11.70 -27.07 -36.21
CA ALA A 699 11.84 -27.94 -35.04
C ALA A 699 13.23 -28.32 -34.47
N LEU A 700 13.33 -28.23 -33.14
CA LEU A 700 13.80 -29.25 -32.17
C LEU A 700 13.35 -28.76 -30.76
N ARG A 701 12.56 -29.50 -29.99
CA ARG A 701 13.04 -30.35 -28.86
C ARG A 701 14.35 -29.85 -28.23
N GLN A 702 14.23 -28.97 -27.24
CA GLN A 702 14.33 -29.37 -25.82
C GLN A 702 13.29 -28.58 -25.02
#